data_AF-A0A7L5DTU7-F1
#
_entry.id   AF-A0A7L5DTU7-F1
#
_cell.length_a   1.000
_cell.length_b   1.000
_cell.length_c   1.000
_cell.angle_alpha   90.00
_cell.angle_beta   90.00
_cell.angle_gamma   90.00
#
_symmetry.space_group_name_H-M   'P 1'
#
loop_
_entity.id
_entity.type
_entity.pdbx_description
1 polymer ?
#
loop_
_entity_poly.entity_id
_entity_poly.type
_entity_poly.pdbx_seq_one_letter_code
_entity_poly.pdbx_strand_id
1 'polypeptide(L)'
;MSSRTSIDKVSIQGLLVAVGIVFGDIGTSPLYTISAVVRGKALTETLVLGTLSCIIWTLTLQTTIKYVIITLRADNNGEGGIFSLYALVRRFSGKWLMVPAIIGGAFLLADGLITPPISVSSAIEGLLIYYPKLDTVPIVIGILIALFVSQQFGTQQLGRLFGPIMLVWFTFIGAIGLYALLSEPGVLKAINPLYGLRFLRDYPGGFWLLGGIFLCTTGAEALYSDMGHCGRGNIRASWVYVKITLLLSYAGQTAYLMQHLGEQMNESGAFYSTVPGSLTVFSIIIATLATIIASQALISGAFTLVGEAMRLNFWPRQRVAYPSDERGQLYVPFVNWGLMVGCILIVLHFRESKNMEAAFGLAVTLTMLMSTLLISSYLRVKRVNTILIVLVTAMFLIVEITFLIANLVKFEEGGWISVTLGLLLMAMMVFWYQGESLTSSLTRYDTLPGNLPALKELSNDNAIPKYATHLVYLTSAESYDKIENETLFSILNRAPKRADIYWFIHVCVEDDPYVMRYKVDTLAPEDAYFVTFYLGFRVEPRLNLLFRQVVQDMVADKEVTIDAKYRSLNIHRIGGDFRFVLFRKFLSFDNELTIKQQLIMTGYLLLKRIALPTKEAYGLDTSNVVTEAVPLVIRTPKRLPMHRVQSSLKHPLNQQ
;
A
#
# COMPACT_ATOMS: atom_id res chain seq x y z
N MET A 1 -0.56 -3.42 26.74
CA MET A 1 -1.71 -2.51 26.52
C MET A 1 -1.47 -1.05 27.01
N SER A 2 -0.30 -0.66 27.53
CA SER A 2 -0.08 0.69 28.13
C SER A 2 0.76 1.68 27.30
N SER A 3 1.30 1.33 26.12
CA SER A 3 2.17 2.23 25.34
C SER A 3 1.46 3.06 24.26
N ARG A 4 0.21 2.74 23.90
CA ARG A 4 -0.48 3.37 22.75
C ARG A 4 -1.28 4.64 23.09
N THR A 5 -1.61 4.87 24.36
CA THR A 5 -2.35 6.07 24.80
C THR A 5 -1.47 7.34 24.90
N SER A 6 -0.15 7.23 24.74
CA SER A 6 0.78 8.37 24.81
C SER A 6 0.95 9.13 23.49
N ILE A 7 0.76 8.48 22.34
CA ILE A 7 1.03 9.05 21.00
C ILE A 7 0.00 10.14 20.63
N ASP A 8 -1.22 10.03 21.16
CA ASP A 8 -2.29 11.00 20.95
C ASP A 8 -2.08 12.33 21.70
N LYS A 9 -1.25 12.33 22.75
CA LYS A 9 -0.94 13.55 23.51
C LYS A 9 0.10 14.38 22.76
N VAL A 10 -0.18 15.68 22.65
CA VAL A 10 0.73 16.61 21.99
C VAL A 10 2.05 16.65 22.77
N SER A 11 3.15 16.36 22.07
CA SER A 11 4.50 16.44 22.61
C SER A 11 5.42 17.17 21.63
N ILE A 12 6.45 17.86 22.13
CA ILE A 12 7.39 18.60 21.27
C ILE A 12 8.06 17.66 20.26
N GLN A 13 8.44 16.46 20.70
CA GLN A 13 9.01 15.44 19.84
C GLN A 13 7.98 14.95 18.80
N GLY A 14 6.74 14.70 19.21
CA GLY A 14 5.65 14.30 18.29
C GLY A 14 5.31 15.37 17.27
N LEU A 15 5.38 16.66 17.62
CA LEU A 15 5.20 17.78 16.69
C LEU A 15 6.32 17.82 15.65
N LEU A 16 7.58 17.68 16.06
CA LEU A 16 8.72 17.63 15.13
C LEU A 16 8.60 16.44 14.17
N VAL A 17 8.21 15.26 14.66
CA VAL A 17 7.99 14.08 13.82
C VAL A 17 6.84 14.33 12.85
N ALA A 18 5.72 14.91 13.30
CA ALA A 18 4.60 15.24 12.43
C ALA A 18 4.99 16.25 11.33
N VAL A 19 5.69 17.33 11.67
CA VAL A 19 6.21 18.31 10.69
C VAL A 19 7.16 17.67 9.68
N GLY A 20 8.03 16.76 10.15
CA GLY A 20 9.02 16.07 9.32
C GLY A 20 8.42 15.06 8.34
N ILE A 21 7.62 14.13 8.85
CA ILE A 21 7.15 12.96 8.10
C ILE A 21 5.86 13.29 7.35
N VAL A 22 4.89 13.90 8.02
CA VAL A 22 3.51 13.99 7.53
C VAL A 22 3.32 15.16 6.57
N PHE A 23 4.01 16.27 6.85
CA PHE A 23 3.84 17.51 6.08
C PHE A 23 4.94 17.74 5.03
N GLY A 24 5.87 16.80 4.86
CA GLY A 24 6.93 16.87 3.84
C GLY A 24 6.38 17.15 2.44
N ASP A 25 5.47 16.29 1.98
CA ASP A 25 4.90 16.35 0.64
C ASP A 25 4.19 17.68 0.35
N ILE A 26 3.16 18.01 1.16
CA ILE A 26 2.43 19.28 1.02
C ILE A 26 3.34 20.52 1.20
N GLY A 27 4.40 20.38 1.99
CA GLY A 27 5.41 21.41 2.23
C GLY A 27 6.25 21.78 1.01
N THR A 28 6.34 20.89 0.03
CA THR A 28 7.10 21.13 -1.21
C THR A 28 6.25 21.72 -2.35
N SER A 29 4.92 21.69 -2.21
CA SER A 29 3.97 22.26 -3.19
C SER A 29 4.19 23.72 -3.58
N PRO A 30 4.73 24.63 -2.73
CA PRO A 30 5.02 26.00 -3.13
C PRO A 30 6.06 26.13 -4.24
N LEU A 31 6.87 25.10 -4.50
CA LEU A 31 7.88 25.12 -5.56
C LEU A 31 7.25 25.14 -6.96
N TYR A 32 6.09 24.49 -7.15
CA TYR A 32 5.48 24.28 -8.47
C TYR A 32 4.06 24.84 -8.63
N THR A 33 3.26 24.97 -7.55
CA THR A 33 1.81 25.29 -7.67
C THR A 33 1.51 26.59 -8.41
N ILE A 34 2.10 27.72 -8.00
CA ILE A 34 1.81 29.02 -8.66
C ILE A 34 2.37 29.03 -10.08
N SER A 35 3.58 28.51 -10.27
CA SER A 35 4.21 28.35 -11.57
C SER A 35 3.30 27.60 -12.56
N ALA A 36 2.66 26.52 -12.11
CA ALA A 36 1.73 25.71 -12.91
C ALA A 36 0.49 26.48 -13.41
N VAL A 37 0.16 27.60 -12.77
CA VAL A 37 -1.00 28.42 -13.12
C VAL A 37 -0.59 29.60 -14.00
N VAL A 38 0.49 30.31 -13.65
CA VAL A 38 0.86 31.58 -14.28
C VAL A 38 1.83 31.45 -15.45
N ARG A 39 2.57 30.35 -15.57
CA ARG A 39 3.58 30.16 -16.63
C ARG A 39 2.94 30.26 -18.03
N GLY A 40 3.63 30.98 -18.92
CA GLY A 40 3.18 31.21 -20.30
C GLY A 40 2.02 32.21 -20.44
N LYS A 41 1.67 32.95 -19.38
CA LYS A 41 0.57 33.93 -19.38
C LYS A 41 1.06 35.31 -18.94
N ALA A 42 0.41 36.35 -19.45
CA ALA A 42 0.62 37.71 -18.95
C ALA A 42 0.06 37.82 -17.53
N LEU A 43 0.85 38.41 -16.63
CA LEU A 43 0.47 38.60 -15.24
C LEU A 43 -0.59 39.70 -15.14
N THR A 44 -1.79 39.34 -14.69
CA THR A 44 -2.90 40.26 -14.41
C THR A 44 -3.35 40.14 -12.96
N GLU A 45 -3.91 41.21 -12.40
CA GLU A 45 -4.41 41.21 -11.02
C GLU A 45 -5.46 40.10 -10.80
N THR A 46 -6.38 39.90 -11.76
CA THR A 46 -7.39 38.85 -11.69
C THR A 46 -6.78 37.46 -11.65
N LEU A 47 -5.71 37.20 -12.43
CA LEU A 47 -5.01 35.92 -12.41
C LEU A 47 -4.30 35.69 -11.06
N VAL A 48 -3.54 36.68 -10.62
CA VAL A 48 -2.63 36.56 -9.47
C VAL A 48 -3.41 36.49 -8.15
N LEU A 49 -4.31 37.45 -7.88
CA LEU A 49 -5.15 37.45 -6.67
C LEU A 49 -6.17 36.30 -6.69
N GLY A 50 -6.70 35.97 -7.86
CA GLY A 50 -7.60 34.84 -8.07
C GLY A 50 -6.97 33.50 -7.69
N THR A 51 -5.75 33.26 -8.18
CA THR A 51 -4.98 32.05 -7.89
C THR A 51 -4.74 31.89 -6.39
N LEU A 52 -4.28 32.95 -5.70
CA LEU A 52 -4.08 32.91 -4.25
C LEU A 52 -5.39 32.62 -3.50
N SER A 53 -6.49 33.26 -3.89
CA SER A 53 -7.79 33.04 -3.28
C SER A 53 -8.23 31.58 -3.39
N CYS A 54 -8.11 30.99 -4.58
CA CYS A 54 -8.41 29.58 -4.79
C CYS A 54 -7.49 28.67 -3.98
N ILE A 55 -6.19 28.94 -3.87
CA ILE A 55 -5.26 28.15 -3.03
C ILE A 55 -5.68 28.19 -1.55
N ILE A 56 -5.97 29.37 -0.99
CA ILE A 56 -6.40 29.55 0.41
C ILE A 56 -7.62 28.68 0.73
N TRP A 57 -8.64 28.74 -0.14
CA TRP A 57 -9.88 28.02 0.06
C TRP A 57 -9.76 26.52 -0.24
N THR A 58 -8.90 26.14 -1.19
CA THR A 58 -8.63 24.72 -1.48
C THR A 58 -7.92 24.05 -0.29
N LEU A 59 -6.86 24.65 0.26
CA LEU A 59 -6.18 24.17 1.48
C LEU A 59 -7.12 24.14 2.70
N THR A 60 -8.07 25.07 2.77
CA THR A 60 -9.03 25.13 3.88
C THR A 60 -10.10 24.06 3.74
N LEU A 61 -10.73 23.89 2.58
CA LEU A 61 -11.77 22.91 2.37
C LEU A 61 -11.20 21.48 2.37
N GLN A 62 -10.20 21.21 1.54
CA GLN A 62 -9.64 19.87 1.37
C GLN A 62 -8.75 19.49 2.55
N THR A 63 -7.62 20.16 2.75
CA THR A 63 -6.67 19.69 3.77
C THR A 63 -7.18 19.96 5.19
N THR A 64 -7.71 21.14 5.49
CA THR A 64 -8.16 21.46 6.87
C THR A 64 -9.47 20.76 7.23
N ILE A 65 -10.55 20.98 6.46
CA ILE A 65 -11.88 20.48 6.86
C ILE A 65 -12.00 18.98 6.55
N LYS A 66 -11.76 18.54 5.31
CA LYS A 66 -11.89 17.12 4.95
C LYS A 66 -10.87 16.27 5.69
N TYR A 67 -9.58 16.53 5.57
CA TYR A 67 -8.56 15.62 6.10
C TYR A 67 -8.34 15.81 7.61
N VAL A 68 -7.92 16.99 8.04
CA VAL A 68 -7.50 17.22 9.43
C VAL A 68 -8.65 17.16 10.45
N ILE A 69 -9.83 17.71 10.12
CA ILE A 69 -10.97 17.75 11.03
C ILE A 69 -11.81 16.46 10.96
N ILE A 70 -12.16 16.00 9.75
CA ILE A 70 -13.07 14.86 9.54
C ILE A 70 -12.31 13.53 9.43
N THR A 71 -11.41 13.39 8.46
CA THR A 71 -10.79 12.10 8.09
C THR A 71 -9.86 11.56 9.17
N LEU A 72 -9.10 12.41 9.87
CA LEU A 72 -8.27 11.99 11.02
C LEU A 72 -9.07 11.40 12.19
N ARG A 73 -10.41 11.52 12.21
CA ARG A 73 -11.27 10.84 13.19
C ARG A 73 -11.63 9.41 12.78
N ALA A 74 -11.36 9.03 11.54
CA ALA A 74 -11.63 7.71 11.00
C ALA A 74 -10.39 6.82 11.12
N ASP A 75 -9.90 6.62 12.33
CA ASP A 75 -8.79 5.71 12.60
C ASP A 75 -9.28 4.27 12.79
N ASN A 76 -8.48 3.30 12.35
CA ASN A 76 -8.69 1.88 12.57
C ASN A 76 -7.58 1.34 13.49
N ASN A 77 -7.82 1.33 14.80
CA ASN A 77 -6.82 1.00 15.82
C ASN A 77 -5.55 1.89 15.75
N GLY A 78 -5.73 3.18 15.44
CA GLY A 78 -4.64 4.14 15.26
C GLY A 78 -4.03 4.19 13.86
N GLU A 79 -4.32 3.23 12.98
CA GLU A 79 -3.90 3.28 11.56
C GLU A 79 -4.91 4.09 10.73
N GLY A 80 -4.41 4.80 9.73
CA GLY A 80 -5.19 5.59 8.78
C GLY A 80 -4.80 5.24 7.35
N GLY A 81 -5.45 5.88 6.37
CA GLY A 81 -5.27 5.57 4.96
C GLY A 81 -6.48 4.86 4.34
N ILE A 82 -6.50 4.76 3.02
CA ILE A 82 -7.69 4.35 2.28
C ILE A 82 -8.09 2.88 2.54
N PHE A 83 -7.12 1.98 2.68
CA PHE A 83 -7.36 0.57 2.95
C PHE A 83 -7.70 0.33 4.42
N SER A 84 -7.04 1.02 5.35
CA SER A 84 -7.46 1.11 6.75
C SER A 84 -8.92 1.59 6.91
N LEU A 85 -9.32 2.64 6.18
CA LEU A 85 -10.70 3.12 6.19
C LEU A 85 -11.67 2.07 5.65
N TYR A 86 -11.34 1.44 4.52
CA TYR A 86 -12.14 0.36 3.96
C TYR A 86 -12.28 -0.82 4.94
N ALA A 87 -11.19 -1.23 5.61
CA ALA A 87 -11.20 -2.30 6.59
C ALA A 87 -12.16 -2.02 7.76
N LEU A 88 -12.26 -0.75 8.17
CA LEU A 88 -13.17 -0.27 9.22
C LEU A 88 -14.64 -0.31 8.79
N VAL A 89 -14.97 0.08 7.55
CA VAL A 89 -16.37 0.21 7.10
C VAL A 89 -16.93 -1.02 6.36
N ARG A 90 -16.09 -1.90 5.81
CA ARG A 90 -16.51 -3.03 4.96
C ARG A 90 -17.51 -3.98 5.60
N ARG A 91 -17.49 -4.12 6.93
CA ARG A 91 -18.42 -4.98 7.68
C ARG A 91 -19.84 -4.42 7.76
N PHE A 92 -20.01 -3.10 7.56
CA PHE A 92 -21.27 -2.40 7.82
C PHE A 92 -21.93 -1.83 6.56
N SER A 93 -21.16 -1.57 5.50
CA SER A 93 -21.63 -0.79 4.35
C SER A 93 -21.59 -1.52 3.00
N GLY A 94 -21.34 -2.83 3.02
CA GLY A 94 -21.48 -3.74 1.88
C GLY A 94 -20.23 -3.90 1.01
N LYS A 95 -20.22 -4.95 0.17
CA LYS A 95 -19.07 -5.34 -0.66
C LYS A 95 -18.71 -4.31 -1.74
N TRP A 96 -19.64 -3.43 -2.14
CA TRP A 96 -19.41 -2.44 -3.20
C TRP A 96 -18.30 -1.44 -2.85
N LEU A 97 -18.05 -1.16 -1.56
CA LEU A 97 -16.98 -0.26 -1.10
C LEU A 97 -15.57 -0.75 -1.43
N MET A 98 -15.43 -2.01 -1.83
CA MET A 98 -14.19 -2.53 -2.36
C MET A 98 -13.77 -1.80 -3.64
N VAL A 99 -14.74 -1.38 -4.47
CA VAL A 99 -14.46 -0.67 -5.73
C VAL A 99 -13.74 0.66 -5.47
N PRO A 100 -14.29 1.60 -4.67
CA PRO A 100 -13.56 2.83 -4.36
C PRO A 100 -12.26 2.58 -3.60
N ALA A 101 -12.19 1.57 -2.74
CA ALA A 101 -10.94 1.22 -2.05
C ALA A 101 -9.82 0.80 -3.02
N ILE A 102 -10.11 -0.11 -3.95
CA ILE A 102 -9.14 -0.56 -4.97
C ILE A 102 -8.75 0.58 -5.89
N ILE A 103 -9.72 1.38 -6.38
CA ILE A 103 -9.44 2.52 -7.26
C ILE A 103 -8.53 3.51 -6.53
N GLY A 104 -8.92 3.97 -5.34
CA GLY A 104 -8.12 4.99 -4.64
C GLY A 104 -6.77 4.45 -4.17
N GLY A 105 -6.67 3.21 -3.71
CA GLY A 105 -5.38 2.61 -3.35
C GLY A 105 -4.43 2.47 -4.55
N ALA A 106 -4.96 2.14 -5.74
CA ALA A 106 -4.17 2.08 -6.96
C ALA A 106 -3.69 3.45 -7.44
N PHE A 107 -4.56 4.47 -7.38
CA PHE A 107 -4.21 5.83 -7.76
C PHE A 107 -3.28 6.53 -6.75
N LEU A 108 -3.37 6.20 -5.44
CA LEU A 108 -2.38 6.63 -4.44
C LEU A 108 -1.00 6.00 -4.71
N LEU A 109 -0.95 4.73 -5.10
CA LEU A 109 0.32 4.12 -5.50
C LEU A 109 0.87 4.73 -6.80
N ALA A 110 0.01 5.05 -7.76
CA ALA A 110 0.41 5.74 -8.98
C ALA A 110 0.97 7.15 -8.68
N ASP A 111 0.37 7.87 -7.74
CA ASP A 111 0.89 9.13 -7.21
C ASP A 111 2.31 8.97 -6.63
N GLY A 112 2.52 7.89 -5.87
CA GLY A 112 3.83 7.45 -5.36
C GLY A 112 4.94 7.30 -6.40
N LEU A 113 4.61 7.10 -7.69
CA LEU A 113 5.60 7.05 -8.77
C LEU A 113 5.95 8.45 -9.32
N ILE A 114 5.07 9.44 -9.18
CA ILE A 114 5.19 10.76 -9.82
C ILE A 114 5.76 11.81 -8.86
N THR A 115 5.40 11.76 -7.58
CA THR A 115 5.80 12.78 -6.61
C THR A 115 7.33 12.91 -6.43
N PRO A 116 8.11 11.82 -6.28
CA PRO A 116 9.56 11.98 -6.13
C PRO A 116 10.23 12.64 -7.35
N PRO A 117 9.93 12.23 -8.60
CA PRO A 117 10.37 12.95 -9.79
C PRO A 117 10.04 14.44 -9.81
N ILE A 118 8.77 14.83 -9.62
CA ILE A 118 8.36 16.23 -9.77
C ILE A 118 8.94 17.11 -8.66
N SER A 119 8.94 16.63 -7.41
CA SER A 119 9.45 17.39 -6.27
C SER A 119 10.95 17.58 -6.35
N VAL A 120 11.73 16.52 -6.59
CA VAL A 120 13.20 16.62 -6.71
C VAL A 120 13.59 17.45 -7.94
N SER A 121 12.90 17.29 -9.09
CA SER A 121 13.18 18.09 -10.28
C SER A 121 12.90 19.58 -10.02
N SER A 122 11.79 19.91 -9.36
CA SER A 122 11.44 21.30 -9.01
C SER A 122 12.45 21.95 -8.06
N ALA A 123 13.07 21.18 -7.14
CA ALA A 123 14.15 21.69 -6.30
C ALA A 123 15.43 21.97 -7.11
N ILE A 124 15.85 21.01 -7.95
CA ILE A 124 17.10 21.10 -8.71
C ILE A 124 17.03 22.14 -9.85
N GLU A 125 15.86 22.36 -10.44
CA GLU A 125 15.65 23.41 -11.45
C GLU A 125 15.94 24.83 -10.95
N GLY A 126 15.99 25.05 -9.63
CA GLY A 126 16.49 26.32 -9.08
C GLY A 126 17.92 26.65 -9.50
N LEU A 127 18.75 25.65 -9.85
CA LEU A 127 20.11 25.85 -10.38
C LEU A 127 20.13 26.52 -11.75
N LEU A 128 19.04 26.46 -12.52
CA LEU A 128 18.95 27.07 -13.86
C LEU A 128 19.05 28.59 -13.81
N ILE A 129 18.82 29.21 -12.64
CA ILE A 129 19.04 30.64 -12.41
C ILE A 129 20.49 31.03 -12.63
N TYR A 130 21.44 30.18 -12.21
CA TYR A 130 22.87 30.42 -12.37
C TYR A 130 23.44 29.72 -13.61
N TYR A 131 22.90 28.56 -13.97
CA TYR A 131 23.37 27.73 -15.07
C TYR A 131 22.21 27.37 -16.02
N PRO A 132 21.76 28.28 -16.91
CA PRO A 132 20.58 28.07 -17.76
C PRO A 132 20.66 26.89 -18.74
N LYS A 133 21.86 26.38 -19.03
CA LYS A 133 22.10 25.25 -19.95
C LYS A 133 22.41 23.93 -19.25
N LEU A 134 22.26 23.87 -17.92
CA LEU A 134 22.54 22.68 -17.14
C LEU A 134 21.47 21.60 -17.40
N ASP A 135 21.89 20.40 -17.78
CA ASP A 135 21.00 19.24 -17.79
C ASP A 135 20.78 18.75 -16.35
N THR A 136 19.56 18.94 -15.85
CA THR A 136 19.18 18.59 -14.47
C THR A 136 18.89 17.08 -14.31
N VAL A 137 18.59 16.37 -15.39
CA VAL A 137 18.14 14.97 -15.37
C VAL A 137 19.14 14.02 -14.66
N PRO A 138 20.46 14.07 -14.93
CA PRO A 138 21.42 13.20 -14.26
C PRO A 138 21.50 13.43 -12.74
N ILE A 139 21.36 14.69 -12.31
CA ILE A 139 21.39 15.06 -10.89
C ILE A 139 20.17 14.49 -10.17
N VAL A 140 18.98 14.68 -10.77
CA VAL A 140 17.71 14.16 -10.23
C VAL A 140 17.77 12.63 -10.13
N ILE A 141 18.22 11.93 -11.18
CA ILE A 141 18.35 10.47 -11.17
C ILE A 141 19.35 10.01 -10.09
N GLY A 142 20.49 10.71 -9.93
CA GLY A 142 21.46 10.41 -8.88
C GLY A 142 20.87 10.51 -7.47
N ILE A 143 20.07 11.56 -7.21
CA ILE A 143 19.35 11.73 -5.95
C ILE A 143 18.33 10.61 -5.74
N LEU A 144 17.53 10.28 -6.76
CA LEU A 144 16.54 9.20 -6.66
C LEU A 144 17.18 7.83 -6.41
N ILE A 145 18.29 7.51 -7.08
CA ILE A 145 19.01 6.24 -6.83
C ILE A 145 19.50 6.19 -5.38
N ALA A 146 20.13 7.25 -4.90
CA ALA A 146 20.59 7.33 -3.51
C ALA A 146 19.41 7.16 -2.52
N LEU A 147 18.29 7.82 -2.80
CA LEU A 147 17.04 7.75 -2.04
C LEU A 147 16.48 6.32 -1.95
N PHE A 148 16.37 5.61 -3.08
CA PHE A 148 15.78 4.27 -3.14
C PHE A 148 16.73 3.18 -2.60
N VAL A 149 18.05 3.35 -2.77
CA VAL A 149 19.05 2.45 -2.17
C VAL A 149 19.10 2.62 -0.66
N SER A 150 18.88 3.83 -0.13
CA SER A 150 18.91 4.07 1.32
C SER A 150 17.74 3.42 2.06
N GLN A 151 16.63 3.07 1.38
CA GLN A 151 15.43 2.51 2.02
C GLN A 151 15.69 1.22 2.81
N GLN A 152 16.62 0.39 2.34
CA GLN A 152 16.89 -0.92 2.96
C GLN A 152 17.48 -0.82 4.38
N PHE A 153 18.10 0.31 4.71
CA PHE A 153 18.75 0.53 6.02
C PHE A 153 17.78 1.01 7.11
N GLY A 154 16.50 1.21 6.76
CA GLY A 154 15.46 1.70 7.66
C GLY A 154 15.50 3.21 7.88
N THR A 155 14.34 3.78 8.18
CA THR A 155 14.15 5.24 8.33
C THR A 155 14.36 5.74 9.76
N GLN A 156 14.59 4.87 10.74
CA GLN A 156 14.60 5.23 12.17
C GLN A 156 15.72 6.22 12.56
N GLN A 157 16.93 6.11 11.98
CA GLN A 157 18.02 7.06 12.24
C GLN A 157 17.83 8.37 11.47
N LEU A 158 17.32 8.30 10.23
CA LEU A 158 17.06 9.46 9.38
C LEU A 158 15.86 10.30 9.87
N GLY A 159 14.82 9.64 10.40
CA GLY A 159 13.59 10.26 10.89
C GLY A 159 13.79 11.27 12.01
N ARG A 160 14.87 11.14 12.81
CA ARG A 160 15.23 12.14 13.83
C ARG A 160 15.66 13.47 13.23
N LEU A 161 16.24 13.46 12.03
CA LEU A 161 16.70 14.65 11.32
C LEU A 161 15.60 15.27 10.44
N PHE A 162 14.56 14.50 10.09
CA PHE A 162 13.48 14.99 9.23
C PHE A 162 12.72 16.17 9.85
N GLY A 163 12.36 16.07 11.14
CA GLY A 163 11.65 17.13 11.85
C GLY A 163 12.40 18.47 11.85
N PRO A 164 13.67 18.52 12.31
CA PRO A 164 14.48 19.73 12.29
C PRO A 164 14.65 20.34 10.88
N ILE A 165 14.95 19.53 9.86
CA ILE A 165 15.15 20.02 8.49
C ILE A 165 13.85 20.62 7.95
N MET A 166 12.71 19.93 8.12
CA MET A 166 11.42 20.44 7.67
C MET A 166 10.99 21.68 8.45
N LEU A 167 11.30 21.78 9.74
CA LEU A 167 11.04 23.00 10.52
C LEU A 167 11.86 24.19 9.98
N VAL A 168 13.12 23.98 9.61
CA VAL A 168 13.94 25.00 8.94
C VAL A 168 13.32 25.38 7.60
N TRP A 169 12.89 24.40 6.79
CA TRP A 169 12.22 24.64 5.51
C TRP A 169 10.93 25.46 5.66
N PHE A 170 10.00 25.05 6.52
CA PHE A 170 8.74 25.77 6.76
C PHE A 170 8.97 27.17 7.30
N THR A 171 9.92 27.33 8.24
CA THR A 171 10.28 28.66 8.76
C THR A 171 10.87 29.53 7.65
N PHE A 172 11.72 28.97 6.79
CA PHE A 172 12.32 29.69 5.67
C PHE A 172 11.25 30.17 4.68
N ILE A 173 10.38 29.29 4.18
CA ILE A 173 9.35 29.69 3.21
C ILE A 173 8.34 30.66 3.82
N GLY A 174 8.04 30.52 5.12
CA GLY A 174 7.19 31.46 5.85
C GLY A 174 7.85 32.83 6.01
N ALA A 175 9.15 32.89 6.32
CA ALA A 175 9.89 34.13 6.50
C ALA A 175 10.10 34.88 5.18
N ILE A 176 10.50 34.18 4.11
CA ILE A 176 10.61 34.77 2.77
C ILE A 176 9.24 35.21 2.25
N GLY A 177 8.21 34.39 2.47
CA GLY A 177 6.83 34.73 2.13
C GLY A 177 6.34 35.99 2.83
N LEU A 178 6.60 36.10 4.14
CA LEU A 178 6.26 37.30 4.92
C LEU A 178 7.06 38.52 4.45
N TYR A 179 8.35 38.38 4.19
CA TYR A 179 9.21 39.45 3.68
C TYR A 179 8.67 40.02 2.36
N ALA A 180 8.33 39.15 1.41
CA ALA A 180 7.75 39.57 0.13
C ALA A 180 6.34 40.15 0.31
N LEU A 181 5.50 39.58 1.18
CA LEU A 181 4.15 40.08 1.46
C LEU A 181 4.15 41.51 1.99
N LEU A 182 5.14 41.89 2.80
CA LEU A 182 5.25 43.26 3.35
C LEU A 182 5.43 44.31 2.26
N SER A 183 5.94 43.93 1.08
CA SER A 183 6.12 44.86 -0.04
C SER A 183 4.84 45.11 -0.85
N GLU A 184 3.83 44.23 -0.78
CA GLU A 184 2.51 44.47 -1.38
C GLU A 184 1.38 43.87 -0.48
N PRO A 185 1.00 44.55 0.63
CA PRO A 185 0.00 44.03 1.56
C PRO A 185 -1.41 43.90 0.96
N GLY A 186 -1.67 44.55 -0.19
CA GLY A 186 -2.93 44.48 -0.92
C GLY A 186 -3.32 43.06 -1.34
N VAL A 187 -2.36 42.14 -1.41
CA VAL A 187 -2.56 40.72 -1.71
C VAL A 187 -3.47 40.01 -0.71
N LEU A 188 -3.54 40.47 0.55
CA LEU A 188 -4.41 39.88 1.57
C LEU A 188 -5.92 39.97 1.24
N LYS A 189 -6.30 40.83 0.29
CA LYS A 189 -7.67 40.86 -0.26
C LYS A 189 -8.10 39.49 -0.82
N ALA A 190 -7.15 38.66 -1.28
CA ALA A 190 -7.41 37.32 -1.80
C ALA A 190 -7.99 36.34 -0.76
N ILE A 191 -7.93 36.63 0.54
CA ILE A 191 -8.63 35.85 1.58
C ILE A 191 -10.13 35.81 1.31
N ASN A 192 -10.69 36.88 0.72
CA ASN A 192 -12.08 36.91 0.33
C ASN A 192 -12.33 35.95 -0.85
N PRO A 193 -13.19 34.92 -0.71
CA PRO A 193 -13.45 33.93 -1.76
C PRO A 193 -14.04 34.54 -3.04
N LEU A 194 -14.57 35.76 -2.99
CA LEU A 194 -15.06 36.47 -4.16
C LEU A 194 -13.97 36.69 -5.21
N TYR A 195 -12.70 36.83 -4.83
CA TYR A 195 -11.59 36.94 -5.80
C TYR A 195 -11.39 35.64 -6.58
N GLY A 196 -11.44 34.49 -5.91
CA GLY A 196 -11.44 33.18 -6.56
C GLY A 196 -12.64 33.00 -7.49
N LEU A 197 -13.85 33.37 -7.04
CA LEU A 197 -15.05 33.27 -7.87
C LEU A 197 -15.01 34.18 -9.11
N ARG A 198 -14.54 35.43 -8.96
CA ARG A 198 -14.31 36.34 -10.09
C ARG A 198 -13.26 35.80 -11.04
N PHE A 199 -12.17 35.25 -10.52
CA PHE A 199 -11.17 34.60 -11.36
C PHE A 199 -11.74 33.44 -12.18
N LEU A 200 -12.55 32.57 -11.58
CA LEU A 200 -13.17 31.46 -12.29
C LEU A 200 -14.19 31.88 -13.35
N ARG A 201 -14.85 33.04 -13.15
CA ARG A 201 -15.90 33.56 -14.05
C ARG A 201 -15.35 34.49 -15.14
N ASP A 202 -14.47 35.40 -14.76
CA ASP A 202 -14.10 36.59 -15.53
C ASP A 202 -12.74 36.43 -16.22
N TYR A 203 -11.85 35.55 -15.72
CA TYR A 203 -10.57 35.28 -16.38
C TYR A 203 -10.74 34.27 -17.52
N PRO A 204 -10.21 34.53 -18.72
CA PRO A 204 -10.33 33.61 -19.86
C PRO A 204 -9.66 32.26 -19.54
N GLY A 205 -10.46 31.21 -19.49
CA GLY A 205 -9.98 29.86 -19.13
C GLY A 205 -9.66 29.68 -17.65
N GLY A 206 -10.10 30.58 -16.75
CA GLY A 206 -9.85 30.51 -15.31
C GLY A 206 -10.27 29.18 -14.68
N PHE A 207 -11.37 28.58 -15.16
CA PHE A 207 -11.82 27.25 -14.76
C PHE A 207 -10.76 26.16 -14.98
N TRP A 208 -10.08 26.15 -16.13
CA TRP A 208 -9.08 25.13 -16.47
C TRP A 208 -7.80 25.27 -15.64
N LEU A 209 -7.53 26.46 -15.13
CA LEU A 209 -6.39 26.73 -14.24
C LEU A 209 -6.55 26.11 -12.85
N LEU A 210 -7.76 25.66 -12.49
CA LEU A 210 -7.96 24.88 -11.28
C LEU A 210 -7.11 23.59 -11.25
N GLY A 211 -6.76 23.02 -12.41
CA GLY A 211 -5.87 21.88 -12.48
C GLY A 211 -4.48 22.17 -11.88
N GLY A 212 -3.92 23.37 -12.13
CA GLY A 212 -2.67 23.82 -11.51
C GLY A 212 -2.84 24.18 -10.02
N ILE A 213 -3.97 24.79 -9.66
CA ILE A 213 -4.26 25.15 -8.26
C ILE A 213 -4.36 23.91 -7.36
N PHE A 214 -4.89 22.80 -7.89
CA PHE A 214 -5.07 21.56 -7.14
C PHE A 214 -3.76 21.03 -6.52
N LEU A 215 -2.63 21.33 -7.17
CA LEU A 215 -1.29 20.95 -6.74
C LEU A 215 -0.91 21.47 -5.34
N CYS A 216 -1.59 22.48 -4.79
CA CYS A 216 -1.36 22.93 -3.41
C CYS A 216 -1.79 21.91 -2.35
N THR A 217 -2.66 20.95 -2.70
CA THR A 217 -3.22 19.97 -1.76
C THR A 217 -2.60 18.58 -1.84
N THR A 218 -1.58 18.42 -2.68
CA THR A 218 -0.85 17.14 -2.79
C THR A 218 -0.22 16.81 -1.44
N GLY A 219 -0.32 15.55 -1.00
CA GLY A 219 0.10 15.12 0.34
C GLY A 219 -0.98 15.18 1.44
N ALA A 220 -2.17 15.71 1.18
CA ALA A 220 -3.26 15.66 2.17
C ALA A 220 -3.72 14.20 2.47
N GLU A 221 -3.57 13.29 1.52
CA GLU A 221 -3.84 11.86 1.72
C GLU A 221 -2.72 11.13 2.47
N ALA A 222 -1.46 11.49 2.19
CA ALA A 222 -0.31 10.98 2.93
C ALA A 222 -0.48 11.28 4.44
N LEU A 223 -1.02 12.46 4.77
CA LEU A 223 -1.35 12.82 6.15
C LEU A 223 -2.32 11.85 6.84
N TYR A 224 -3.28 11.30 6.10
CA TYR A 224 -4.19 10.30 6.64
C TYR A 224 -3.51 8.94 6.79
N SER A 225 -2.69 8.54 5.82
CA SER A 225 -1.99 7.25 5.82
C SER A 225 -0.92 7.16 6.91
N ASP A 226 -0.23 8.26 7.21
CA ASP A 226 0.83 8.31 8.22
C ASP A 226 0.34 8.58 9.66
N MET A 227 -0.97 8.53 9.89
CA MET A 227 -1.55 8.77 11.22
C MET A 227 -1.02 7.78 12.28
N GLY A 228 -0.75 6.53 11.87
CA GLY A 228 -0.25 5.48 12.77
C GLY A 228 1.11 5.79 13.40
N HIS A 229 1.92 6.62 12.74
CA HIS A 229 3.27 6.99 13.20
C HIS A 229 3.27 8.23 14.10
N CYS A 230 2.46 9.23 13.77
CA CYS A 230 2.56 10.55 14.39
C CYS A 230 1.45 10.82 15.41
N GLY A 231 0.33 10.11 15.33
CA GLY A 231 -0.86 10.36 16.14
C GLY A 231 -1.65 11.60 15.70
N ARG A 232 -2.98 11.51 15.82
CA ARG A 232 -3.90 12.56 15.37
C ARG A 232 -3.69 13.92 16.03
N GLY A 233 -3.29 13.93 17.31
CA GLY A 233 -3.10 15.16 18.11
C GLY A 233 -1.93 16.00 17.59
N ASN A 234 -0.78 15.35 17.37
CA ASN A 234 0.43 16.01 16.85
C ASN A 234 0.21 16.54 15.44
N ILE A 235 -0.48 15.77 14.58
CA ILE A 235 -0.82 16.20 13.22
C ILE A 235 -1.69 17.47 13.23
N ARG A 236 -2.74 17.50 14.07
CA ARG A 236 -3.64 18.66 14.14
C ARG A 236 -2.96 19.94 14.61
N ALA A 237 -2.12 19.84 15.65
CA ALA A 237 -1.40 21.00 16.18
C ALA A 237 -0.34 21.50 15.18
N SER A 238 0.43 20.58 14.58
CA SER A 238 1.45 20.92 13.58
C SER A 238 0.85 21.53 12.31
N TRP A 239 -0.36 21.11 11.91
CA TRP A 239 -1.05 21.67 10.75
C TRP A 239 -1.27 23.17 10.85
N VAL A 240 -1.51 23.73 12.03
CA VAL A 240 -1.71 25.18 12.19
C VAL A 240 -0.46 25.95 11.75
N TYR A 241 0.72 25.52 12.22
CA TYR A 241 2.00 26.09 11.85
C TYR A 241 2.32 25.90 10.36
N VAL A 242 2.14 24.68 9.84
CA VAL A 242 2.36 24.36 8.43
C VAL A 242 1.45 25.16 7.51
N LYS A 243 0.16 25.27 7.85
CA LYS A 243 -0.81 26.07 7.09
C LYS A 243 -0.40 27.54 7.05
N ILE A 244 -0.01 28.12 8.18
CA ILE A 244 0.40 29.54 8.23
C ILE A 244 1.61 29.79 7.33
N THR A 245 2.65 28.96 7.44
CA THR A 245 3.88 29.11 6.63
C THR A 245 3.64 28.91 5.14
N LEU A 246 2.80 27.93 4.75
CA LEU A 246 2.37 27.74 3.37
C LEU A 246 1.60 28.95 2.83
N LEU A 247 0.60 29.45 3.59
CA LEU A 247 -0.19 30.61 3.17
C LEU A 247 0.67 31.86 3.04
N LEU A 248 1.64 32.07 3.95
CA LEU A 248 2.61 33.16 3.83
C LEU A 248 3.49 33.01 2.59
N SER A 249 3.96 31.80 2.27
CA SER A 249 4.76 31.56 1.06
C SER A 249 3.95 31.87 -0.20
N TYR A 250 2.72 31.36 -0.31
CA TYR A 250 1.84 31.65 -1.45
C TYR A 250 1.50 33.14 -1.56
N ALA A 251 1.22 33.81 -0.43
CA ALA A 251 0.96 35.25 -0.42
C ALA A 251 2.19 36.07 -0.82
N GLY A 252 3.39 35.68 -0.39
CA GLY A 252 4.64 36.33 -0.78
C GLY A 252 4.96 36.16 -2.26
N GLN A 253 4.78 34.96 -2.81
CA GLN A 253 4.90 34.73 -4.26
C GLN A 253 3.90 35.58 -5.05
N THR A 254 2.66 35.69 -4.55
CA THR A 254 1.61 36.52 -5.15
C THR A 254 1.98 38.01 -5.09
N ALA A 255 2.56 38.49 -3.99
CA ALA A 255 3.05 39.86 -3.86
C ALA A 255 4.17 40.19 -4.84
N TYR A 256 5.12 39.27 -5.03
CA TYR A 256 6.15 39.41 -6.05
C TYR A 256 5.56 39.53 -7.47
N LEU A 257 4.59 38.68 -7.81
CA LEU A 257 3.92 38.70 -9.12
C LEU A 257 3.08 39.98 -9.33
N MET A 258 2.51 40.56 -8.28
CA MET A 258 1.78 41.84 -8.35
C MET A 258 2.69 43.02 -8.69
N GLN A 259 3.99 42.94 -8.41
CA GLN A 259 4.96 43.99 -8.77
C GLN A 259 5.40 43.90 -10.25
N HIS A 260 5.15 42.77 -10.91
CA HIS A 260 5.56 42.49 -12.29
C HIS A 260 4.35 42.32 -13.22
N LEU A 261 3.23 43.01 -12.91
CA LEU A 261 2.03 42.97 -13.74
C LEU A 261 2.34 43.44 -15.17
N GLY A 262 1.80 42.72 -16.15
CA GLY A 262 2.05 42.95 -17.58
C GLY A 262 3.23 42.16 -18.15
N GLU A 263 4.11 41.60 -17.32
CA GLU A 263 5.23 40.77 -17.77
C GLU A 263 4.84 39.28 -17.86
N GLN A 264 5.68 38.49 -18.53
CA GLN A 264 5.62 37.03 -18.48
C GLN A 264 6.61 36.52 -17.43
N MET A 265 6.21 35.50 -16.68
CA MET A 265 7.06 34.90 -15.65
C MET A 265 8.29 34.22 -16.27
N ASN A 266 9.45 34.39 -15.64
CA ASN A 266 10.69 33.69 -15.97
C ASN A 266 10.58 32.16 -15.82
N GLU A 267 11.42 31.42 -16.54
CA GLU A 267 11.38 29.96 -16.57
C GLU A 267 11.70 29.29 -15.23
N SER A 268 12.49 29.97 -14.37
CA SER A 268 12.96 29.53 -13.06
C SER A 268 11.89 29.41 -11.96
N GLY A 269 10.63 29.73 -12.27
CA GLY A 269 9.48 29.51 -11.38
C GLY A 269 9.24 30.63 -10.37
N ALA A 270 7.99 30.71 -9.89
CA ALA A 270 7.51 31.79 -9.02
C ALA A 270 8.21 31.81 -7.65
N PHE A 271 8.50 30.63 -7.08
CA PHE A 271 9.14 30.51 -5.77
C PHE A 271 10.54 31.13 -5.75
N TYR A 272 11.45 30.69 -6.64
CA TYR A 272 12.82 31.17 -6.62
C TYR A 272 12.95 32.64 -7.03
N SER A 273 12.01 33.14 -7.83
CA SER A 273 11.94 34.57 -8.18
C SER A 273 11.64 35.45 -6.97
N THR A 274 10.94 34.91 -5.96
CA THR A 274 10.61 35.63 -4.72
C THR A 274 11.78 35.66 -3.72
N VAL A 275 12.74 34.74 -3.84
CA VAL A 275 13.87 34.61 -2.91
C VAL A 275 14.94 35.67 -3.24
N PRO A 276 15.44 36.45 -2.27
CA PRO A 276 16.54 37.37 -2.48
C PRO A 276 17.78 36.66 -3.04
N GLY A 277 18.47 37.27 -4.01
CA GLY A 277 19.58 36.63 -4.73
C GLY A 277 20.75 36.10 -3.86
N SER A 278 20.94 36.65 -2.66
CA SER A 278 21.95 36.17 -1.70
C SER A 278 21.57 34.85 -1.02
N LEU A 279 20.27 34.52 -0.96
CA LEU A 279 19.74 33.32 -0.29
C LEU A 279 19.32 32.22 -1.27
N THR A 280 19.43 32.43 -2.59
CA THR A 280 18.99 31.46 -3.60
C THR A 280 19.75 30.13 -3.51
N VAL A 281 21.08 30.15 -3.32
CA VAL A 281 21.85 28.90 -3.16
C VAL A 281 21.42 28.15 -1.90
N PHE A 282 21.18 28.88 -0.80
CA PHE A 282 20.69 28.30 0.44
C PHE A 282 19.30 27.69 0.26
N SER A 283 18.39 28.38 -0.45
CA SER A 283 17.03 27.91 -0.72
C SER A 283 17.01 26.62 -1.54
N ILE A 284 17.89 26.50 -2.55
CA ILE A 284 18.03 25.28 -3.36
C ILE A 284 18.49 24.10 -2.50
N ILE A 285 19.47 24.29 -1.62
CA ILE A 285 19.98 23.23 -0.74
C ILE A 285 18.86 22.73 0.19
N ILE A 286 18.18 23.63 0.90
CA ILE A 286 17.13 23.23 1.83
C ILE A 286 15.89 22.68 1.11
N ALA A 287 15.55 23.18 -0.09
CA ALA A 287 14.47 22.65 -0.91
C ALA A 287 14.79 21.22 -1.38
N THR A 288 16.04 20.97 -1.78
CA THR A 288 16.49 19.62 -2.16
C THR A 288 16.39 18.67 -0.97
N LEU A 289 16.80 19.09 0.23
CA LEU A 289 16.64 18.29 1.44
C LEU A 289 15.15 18.05 1.79
N ALA A 290 14.30 19.07 1.67
CA ALA A 290 12.87 18.95 1.92
C ALA A 290 12.19 17.98 0.93
N THR A 291 12.54 18.03 -0.36
CA THR A 291 11.98 17.14 -1.39
C THR A 291 12.46 15.70 -1.24
N ILE A 292 13.70 15.49 -0.78
CA ILE A 292 14.19 14.17 -0.37
C ILE A 292 13.33 13.63 0.77
N ILE A 293 13.09 14.42 1.83
CA ILE A 293 12.27 13.99 2.98
C ILE A 293 10.82 13.72 2.58
N ALA A 294 10.21 14.59 1.76
CA ALA A 294 8.88 14.40 1.20
C ALA A 294 8.76 13.07 0.43
N SER A 295 9.75 12.79 -0.43
CA SER A 295 9.79 11.55 -1.21
C SER A 295 9.93 10.32 -0.31
N GLN A 296 10.75 10.39 0.75
CA GLN A 296 10.91 9.31 1.73
C GLN A 296 9.59 8.95 2.41
N ALA A 297 8.87 9.96 2.91
CA ALA A 297 7.59 9.76 3.59
C ALA A 297 6.58 9.06 2.68
N LEU A 298 6.48 9.50 1.43
CA LEU A 298 5.58 8.90 0.45
C LEU A 298 5.96 7.45 0.09
N ILE A 299 7.25 7.16 -0.08
CA ILE A 299 7.74 5.80 -0.34
C ILE A 299 7.40 4.87 0.84
N SER A 300 7.61 5.34 2.08
CA SER A 300 7.20 4.62 3.28
C SER A 300 5.69 4.38 3.32
N GLY A 301 4.89 5.41 2.99
CA GLY A 301 3.43 5.30 2.88
C GLY A 301 2.99 4.27 1.84
N ALA A 302 3.69 4.16 0.71
CA ALA A 302 3.43 3.15 -0.31
C ALA A 302 3.69 1.72 0.20
N PHE A 303 4.73 1.51 1.02
CA PHE A 303 4.98 0.21 1.66
C PHE A 303 3.89 -0.16 2.66
N THR A 304 3.43 0.80 3.45
CA THR A 304 2.29 0.63 4.37
C THR A 304 1.03 0.27 3.61
N LEU A 305 0.71 1.01 2.55
CA LEU A 305 -0.46 0.76 1.71
C LEU A 305 -0.42 -0.64 1.07
N VAL A 306 0.73 -1.06 0.52
CA VAL A 306 0.89 -2.42 -0.02
C VAL A 306 0.77 -3.47 1.09
N GLY A 307 1.30 -3.20 2.28
CA GLY A 307 1.12 -4.03 3.48
C GLY A 307 -0.35 -4.24 3.83
N GLU A 308 -1.13 -3.16 3.89
CA GLU A 308 -2.59 -3.21 4.11
C GLU A 308 -3.31 -3.96 2.98
N ALA A 309 -2.91 -3.72 1.73
CA ALA A 309 -3.46 -4.39 0.55
C ALA A 309 -3.22 -5.91 0.60
N MET A 310 -2.04 -6.37 1.04
CA MET A 310 -1.76 -7.80 1.24
C MET A 310 -2.66 -8.42 2.30
N ARG A 311 -2.90 -7.72 3.43
CA ARG A 311 -3.83 -8.18 4.49
C ARG A 311 -5.28 -8.27 4.02
N LEU A 312 -5.66 -7.41 3.07
CA LEU A 312 -7.00 -7.39 2.46
C LEU A 312 -7.13 -8.32 1.24
N ASN A 313 -6.09 -9.08 0.88
CA ASN A 313 -6.02 -9.90 -0.33
C ASN A 313 -6.21 -9.09 -1.63
N PHE A 314 -5.85 -7.82 -1.65
CA PHE A 314 -5.78 -6.99 -2.86
C PHE A 314 -4.42 -7.04 -3.53
N TRP A 315 -3.39 -7.54 -2.85
CA TRP A 315 -2.02 -7.59 -3.39
C TRP A 315 -1.38 -8.97 -3.23
N PRO A 316 -0.56 -9.44 -4.20
CA PRO A 316 0.20 -10.67 -4.07
C PRO A 316 1.10 -10.68 -2.85
N ARG A 317 1.17 -11.78 -2.11
CA ARG A 317 2.07 -11.89 -0.96
C ARG A 317 3.51 -11.68 -1.41
N GLN A 318 4.19 -10.70 -0.80
CA GLN A 318 5.58 -10.35 -1.06
C GLN A 318 6.40 -10.50 0.22
N ARG A 319 7.72 -10.56 0.08
CA ARG A 319 8.62 -10.49 1.24
C ARG A 319 8.48 -9.12 1.89
N VAL A 320 8.15 -9.11 3.18
CA VAL A 320 8.11 -7.91 4.02
C VAL A 320 9.26 -8.02 5.02
N ALA A 321 10.07 -6.97 5.10
CA ALA A 321 11.04 -6.81 6.16
C ALA A 321 10.60 -5.67 7.08
N TYR A 322 10.95 -5.78 8.35
CA TYR A 322 10.73 -4.73 9.35
C TYR A 322 12.09 -4.22 9.80
N PRO A 323 12.56 -3.06 9.33
CA PRO A 323 13.88 -2.53 9.70
C PRO A 323 13.96 -2.05 11.15
N SER A 324 12.85 -1.60 11.75
CA SER A 324 12.79 -1.12 13.15
C SER A 324 11.78 -1.87 14.03
N ASP A 325 11.93 -1.71 15.36
CA ASP A 325 11.06 -2.31 16.38
C ASP A 325 9.63 -1.77 16.37
N GLU A 326 9.41 -0.65 15.67
CA GLU A 326 8.12 -0.01 15.58
C GLU A 326 7.28 -0.64 14.46
N ARG A 327 6.11 -1.16 14.86
CA ARG A 327 5.11 -1.64 13.91
C ARG A 327 4.65 -0.47 13.04
N GLY A 328 4.98 -0.53 11.75
CA GLY A 328 4.58 0.45 10.74
C GLY A 328 5.72 0.87 9.81
N GLN A 329 6.99 0.66 10.18
CA GLN A 329 8.08 0.82 9.23
C GLN A 329 8.24 -0.47 8.42
N LEU A 330 7.38 -0.63 7.41
CA LEU A 330 7.46 -1.75 6.48
C LEU A 330 8.50 -1.44 5.40
N TYR A 331 9.36 -2.41 5.08
CA TYR A 331 10.19 -2.38 3.87
C TYR A 331 9.76 -3.53 2.96
N VAL A 332 9.30 -3.19 1.75
CA VAL A 332 8.90 -4.16 0.73
C VAL A 332 9.85 -4.04 -0.47
N PRO A 333 10.89 -4.88 -0.56
CA PRO A 333 11.95 -4.73 -1.57
C PRO A 333 11.42 -4.67 -3.00
N PHE A 334 10.46 -5.54 -3.34
CA PHE A 334 9.87 -5.59 -4.69
C PHE A 334 9.21 -4.25 -5.07
N VAL A 335 8.46 -3.66 -4.14
CA VAL A 335 7.80 -2.36 -4.34
C VAL A 335 8.85 -1.25 -4.44
N ASN A 336 9.88 -1.27 -3.58
CA ASN A 336 10.95 -0.27 -3.58
C ASN A 336 11.64 -0.17 -4.95
N TRP A 337 12.11 -1.30 -5.48
CA TRP A 337 12.79 -1.33 -6.76
C TRP A 337 11.85 -1.02 -7.92
N GLY A 338 10.59 -1.46 -7.85
CA GLY A 338 9.56 -1.11 -8.82
C GLY A 338 9.27 0.40 -8.87
N LEU A 339 9.12 1.03 -7.70
CA LEU A 339 8.95 2.48 -7.57
C LEU A 339 10.16 3.24 -8.10
N MET A 340 11.39 2.80 -7.78
CA MET A 340 12.63 3.41 -8.28
C MET A 340 12.67 3.43 -9.81
N VAL A 341 12.42 2.27 -10.44
CA VAL A 341 12.39 2.15 -11.91
C VAL A 341 11.30 3.06 -12.49
N GLY A 342 10.10 3.06 -11.90
CA GLY A 342 9.00 3.93 -12.30
C GLY A 342 9.36 5.42 -12.23
N CYS A 343 9.96 5.86 -11.13
CA CYS A 343 10.40 7.25 -10.96
C CYS A 343 11.45 7.64 -12.01
N ILE A 344 12.45 6.79 -12.25
CA ILE A 344 13.49 7.05 -13.26
C ILE A 344 12.86 7.15 -14.66
N LEU A 345 11.93 6.26 -15.02
CA LEU A 345 11.24 6.31 -16.31
C LEU A 345 10.44 7.62 -16.48
N ILE A 346 9.79 8.10 -15.43
CA ILE A 346 9.07 9.39 -15.44
C ILE A 346 10.03 10.56 -15.66
N VAL A 347 11.17 10.59 -14.96
CA VAL A 347 12.19 11.63 -15.15
C VAL A 347 12.72 11.61 -16.58
N LEU A 348 13.05 10.45 -17.13
CA LEU A 348 13.57 10.31 -18.49
C LEU A 348 12.54 10.70 -19.56
N HIS A 349 11.25 10.45 -19.31
CA HIS A 349 10.17 10.79 -20.22
C HIS A 349 9.89 12.29 -20.27
N PHE A 350 9.72 12.92 -19.09
CA PHE A 350 9.27 14.31 -19.02
C PHE A 350 10.40 15.34 -18.99
N ARG A 351 11.58 14.97 -18.45
CA ARG A 351 12.82 15.75 -18.28
C ARG A 351 12.70 17.00 -17.39
N GLU A 352 11.64 17.79 -17.55
CA GLU A 352 11.34 19.01 -16.82
C GLU A 352 10.10 18.84 -15.94
N SER A 353 10.10 19.52 -14.79
CA SER A 353 8.99 19.55 -13.82
C SER A 353 7.69 20.04 -14.45
N LYS A 354 7.76 21.04 -15.33
CA LYS A 354 6.63 21.62 -16.06
C LYS A 354 5.80 20.57 -16.77
N ASN A 355 6.46 19.60 -17.40
CA ASN A 355 5.79 18.57 -18.19
C ASN A 355 5.15 17.50 -17.28
N MET A 356 5.63 17.36 -16.03
CA MET A 356 5.09 16.43 -15.03
C MET A 356 3.84 16.97 -14.33
N GLU A 357 3.65 18.29 -14.27
CA GLU A 357 2.51 18.94 -13.60
C GLU A 357 1.16 18.44 -14.11
N ALA A 358 1.05 18.21 -15.43
CA ALA A 358 -0.15 17.69 -16.09
C ALA A 358 -0.48 16.24 -15.65
N ALA A 359 0.54 15.41 -15.47
CA ALA A 359 0.38 14.04 -15.03
C ALA A 359 -0.11 13.96 -13.57
N PHE A 360 0.51 14.74 -12.70
CA PHE A 360 0.39 14.61 -11.25
C PHE A 360 -1.03 14.86 -10.70
N GLY A 361 -1.71 15.93 -11.12
CA GLY A 361 -3.01 16.32 -10.55
C GLY A 361 -4.14 15.29 -10.74
N LEU A 362 -4.08 14.47 -11.79
CA LEU A 362 -5.16 13.55 -12.15
C LEU A 362 -5.22 12.29 -11.26
N ALA A 363 -4.08 11.75 -10.84
CA ALA A 363 -4.07 10.58 -9.95
C ALA A 363 -4.61 10.93 -8.56
N VAL A 364 -4.09 12.01 -7.97
CA VAL A 364 -4.48 12.46 -6.64
C VAL A 364 -5.97 12.83 -6.57
N THR A 365 -6.51 13.54 -7.58
CA THR A 365 -7.96 13.87 -7.59
C THR A 365 -8.85 12.62 -7.56
N LEU A 366 -8.51 11.58 -8.33
CA LEU A 366 -9.25 10.31 -8.34
C LEU A 366 -9.20 9.63 -6.98
N THR A 367 -8.04 9.59 -6.33
CA THR A 367 -7.95 9.02 -4.99
C THR A 367 -8.74 9.81 -3.97
N MET A 368 -8.65 11.15 -4.00
CA MET A 368 -9.43 12.00 -3.11
C MET A 368 -10.94 11.76 -3.29
N LEU A 369 -11.43 11.59 -4.51
CA LEU A 369 -12.83 11.28 -4.79
C LEU A 369 -13.25 9.93 -4.15
N MET A 370 -12.42 8.90 -4.28
CA MET A 370 -12.68 7.61 -3.65
C MET A 370 -12.68 7.68 -2.13
N SER A 371 -11.74 8.43 -1.54
CA SER A 371 -11.71 8.65 -0.09
C SER A 371 -12.98 9.35 0.41
N THR A 372 -13.53 10.32 -0.34
CA THR A 372 -14.79 11.00 -0.01
C THR A 372 -15.97 10.02 0.08
N LEU A 373 -16.04 9.05 -0.84
CA LEU A 373 -17.07 8.00 -0.83
C LEU A 373 -16.93 7.07 0.40
N LEU A 374 -15.70 6.69 0.75
CA LEU A 374 -15.43 5.87 1.93
C LEU A 374 -15.71 6.63 3.24
N ILE A 375 -15.34 7.91 3.33
CA ILE A 375 -15.63 8.78 4.47
C ILE A 375 -17.14 8.96 4.66
N SER A 376 -17.90 9.13 3.57
CA SER A 376 -19.36 9.20 3.62
C SER A 376 -19.96 7.95 4.27
N SER A 377 -19.43 6.78 3.93
CA SER A 377 -19.83 5.51 4.52
C SER A 377 -19.43 5.41 6.00
N TYR A 378 -18.23 5.88 6.37
CA TYR A 378 -17.80 5.97 7.76
C TYR A 378 -18.72 6.85 8.62
N LEU A 379 -19.13 8.03 8.10
CA LEU A 379 -20.05 8.91 8.81
C LEU A 379 -21.43 8.26 9.03
N ARG A 380 -21.90 7.42 8.10
CA ARG A 380 -23.12 6.61 8.28
C ARG A 380 -22.94 5.57 9.38
N VAL A 381 -21.82 4.87 9.42
CA VAL A 381 -21.51 3.88 10.49
C VAL A 381 -21.47 4.56 11.87
N LYS A 382 -20.96 5.80 11.93
CA LYS A 382 -20.96 6.63 13.16
C LYS A 382 -22.32 7.26 13.49
N ARG A 383 -23.39 6.96 12.74
CA ARG A 383 -24.76 7.47 12.95
C ARG A 383 -24.85 9.00 12.97
N VAL A 384 -24.03 9.67 12.17
CA VAL A 384 -24.16 11.13 11.95
C VAL A 384 -25.47 11.40 11.19
N ASN A 385 -26.09 12.57 11.42
CA ASN A 385 -27.32 12.96 10.74
C ASN A 385 -27.18 12.85 9.21
N THR A 386 -28.08 12.11 8.56
CA THR A 386 -28.09 11.87 7.11
C THR A 386 -28.05 13.17 6.30
N ILE A 387 -28.73 14.23 6.73
CA ILE A 387 -28.70 15.54 6.04
C ILE A 387 -27.29 16.12 6.04
N LEU A 388 -26.60 16.06 7.19
CA LEU A 388 -25.22 16.53 7.31
C LEU A 388 -24.27 15.68 6.46
N ILE A 389 -24.47 14.36 6.43
CA ILE A 389 -23.68 13.46 5.57
C ILE A 389 -23.85 13.84 4.10
N VAL A 390 -25.09 14.02 3.63
CA VAL A 390 -25.37 14.39 2.24
C VAL A 390 -24.77 15.75 1.90
N LEU A 391 -24.93 16.75 2.77
CA LEU A 391 -24.38 18.09 2.57
C LEU A 391 -22.85 18.09 2.49
N VAL A 392 -22.18 17.45 3.45
CA VAL A 392 -20.71 17.37 3.50
C VAL A 392 -20.17 16.57 2.30
N THR A 393 -20.81 15.44 1.98
CA THR A 393 -20.39 14.61 0.83
C THR A 393 -20.60 15.36 -0.49
N ALA A 394 -21.74 16.03 -0.67
CA ALA A 394 -22.04 16.80 -1.88
C ALA A 394 -21.06 17.96 -2.05
N MET A 395 -20.73 18.68 -0.97
CA MET A 395 -19.75 19.77 -1.01
C MET A 395 -18.38 19.28 -1.52
N PHE A 396 -17.85 18.18 -0.96
CA PHE A 396 -16.56 17.65 -1.40
C PHE A 396 -16.60 17.05 -2.79
N LEU A 397 -17.66 16.32 -3.15
CA LEU A 397 -17.82 15.79 -4.49
C LEU A 397 -17.88 16.90 -5.54
N ILE A 398 -18.60 18.00 -5.29
CA ILE A 398 -18.65 19.14 -6.22
C ILE A 398 -17.25 19.72 -6.44
N VAL A 399 -16.50 19.97 -5.35
CA VAL A 399 -15.15 20.52 -5.44
C VAL A 399 -14.20 19.56 -6.17
N GLU A 400 -14.21 18.28 -5.82
CA GLU A 400 -13.32 17.26 -6.39
C GLU A 400 -13.65 16.95 -7.85
N ILE A 401 -14.93 16.85 -8.21
CA ILE A 401 -15.36 16.68 -9.60
C ILE A 401 -14.97 17.91 -10.42
N THR A 402 -15.08 19.12 -9.86
CA THR A 402 -14.63 20.34 -10.53
C THR A 402 -13.13 20.28 -10.83
N PHE A 403 -12.31 19.87 -9.85
CA PHE A 403 -10.87 19.67 -10.06
C PHE A 403 -10.57 18.54 -11.04
N LEU A 404 -11.33 17.45 -11.02
CA LEU A 404 -11.18 16.34 -11.96
C LEU A 404 -11.43 16.81 -13.40
N ILE A 405 -12.51 17.55 -13.64
CA ILE A 405 -12.84 18.13 -14.95
C ILE A 405 -11.74 19.09 -15.39
N ALA A 406 -11.25 19.95 -14.50
CA ALA A 406 -10.17 20.88 -14.82
C ALA A 406 -8.85 20.17 -15.20
N ASN A 407 -8.53 19.06 -14.51
CA ASN A 407 -7.34 18.25 -14.81
C ASN A 407 -7.49 17.39 -16.07
N LEU A 408 -8.71 17.03 -16.49
CA LEU A 408 -8.94 16.23 -17.69
C LEU A 408 -8.50 16.94 -18.99
N VAL A 409 -8.45 18.27 -19.02
CA VAL A 409 -7.91 18.99 -20.21
C VAL A 409 -6.41 18.74 -20.37
N LYS A 410 -5.68 18.53 -19.27
CA LYS A 410 -4.26 18.19 -19.29
C LYS A 410 -3.99 16.72 -19.60
N PHE A 411 -5.01 15.96 -19.98
CA PHE A 411 -4.86 14.53 -20.31
C PHE A 411 -3.90 14.32 -21.48
N GLU A 412 -4.00 15.15 -22.52
CA GLU A 412 -3.12 15.10 -23.69
C GLU A 412 -1.69 15.59 -23.39
N GLU A 413 -1.53 16.48 -22.42
CA GLU A 413 -0.24 17.07 -22.01
C GLU A 413 0.59 16.15 -21.10
N GLY A 414 0.06 15.00 -20.68
CA GLY A 414 0.77 14.03 -19.83
C GLY A 414 -0.11 13.30 -18.80
N GLY A 415 -1.35 13.77 -18.58
CA GLY A 415 -2.32 13.14 -17.66
C GLY A 415 -2.59 11.66 -17.93
N TRP A 416 -2.51 11.23 -19.19
CA TRP A 416 -2.72 9.84 -19.59
C TRP A 416 -1.76 8.85 -18.90
N ILE A 417 -0.54 9.27 -18.54
CA ILE A 417 0.46 8.40 -17.89
C ILE A 417 -0.03 7.97 -16.51
N SER A 418 -0.51 8.92 -15.71
CA SER A 418 -1.03 8.68 -14.37
C SER A 418 -2.25 7.76 -14.38
N VAL A 419 -3.16 7.96 -15.35
CA VAL A 419 -4.32 7.09 -15.53
C VAL A 419 -3.89 5.69 -15.95
N THR A 420 -2.92 5.57 -16.86
CA THR A 420 -2.42 4.27 -17.31
C THR A 420 -1.77 3.50 -16.16
N LEU A 421 -0.93 4.17 -15.35
CA LEU A 421 -0.32 3.58 -14.16
C LEU A 421 -1.37 3.16 -13.12
N GLY A 422 -2.33 4.03 -12.81
CA GLY A 422 -3.42 3.74 -11.89
C GLY A 422 -4.29 2.57 -12.36
N LEU A 423 -4.63 2.52 -13.65
CA LEU A 423 -5.40 1.41 -14.24
C LEU A 423 -4.62 0.09 -14.24
N LEU A 424 -3.30 0.11 -14.48
CA LEU A 424 -2.46 -1.07 -14.43
C LEU A 424 -2.39 -1.64 -13.00
N LEU A 425 -2.17 -0.77 -12.00
CA LEU A 425 -2.16 -1.16 -10.59
C LEU A 425 -3.53 -1.65 -10.12
N MET A 426 -4.61 -0.98 -10.55
CA MET A 426 -5.98 -1.41 -10.31
C MET A 426 -6.25 -2.78 -10.92
N ALA A 427 -5.88 -3.02 -12.18
CA ALA A 427 -6.04 -4.30 -12.85
C ALA A 427 -5.31 -5.42 -12.12
N MET A 428 -4.09 -5.16 -11.65
CA MET A 428 -3.34 -6.10 -10.82
C MET A 428 -4.09 -6.47 -9.54
N MET A 429 -4.61 -5.47 -8.80
CA MET A 429 -5.37 -5.72 -7.58
C MET A 429 -6.67 -6.49 -7.85
N VAL A 430 -7.38 -6.14 -8.93
CA VAL A 430 -8.63 -6.80 -9.34
C VAL A 430 -8.39 -8.25 -9.74
N PHE A 431 -7.38 -8.53 -10.58
CA PHE A 431 -7.06 -9.89 -10.99
C PHE A 431 -6.60 -10.73 -9.80
N TRP A 432 -5.80 -10.16 -8.90
CA TRP A 432 -5.38 -10.86 -7.69
C TRP A 432 -6.57 -11.20 -6.79
N TYR A 433 -7.38 -10.21 -6.43
CA TYR A 433 -8.52 -10.40 -5.53
C TYR A 433 -9.55 -11.37 -6.11
N GLN A 434 -9.93 -11.20 -7.38
CA GLN A 434 -10.91 -12.09 -8.01
C GLN A 434 -10.33 -13.50 -8.18
N GLY A 435 -9.08 -13.65 -8.61
CA GLY A 435 -8.45 -14.96 -8.76
C GLY A 435 -8.33 -15.72 -7.43
N GLU A 436 -7.96 -15.03 -6.36
CA GLU A 436 -7.91 -15.60 -5.02
C GLU A 436 -9.33 -15.95 -4.53
N SER A 437 -10.31 -15.07 -4.71
CA SER A 437 -11.71 -15.34 -4.34
C SER A 437 -12.33 -16.50 -5.12
N LEU A 438 -11.97 -16.67 -6.40
CA LEU A 438 -12.39 -17.83 -7.19
C LEU A 438 -11.71 -19.11 -6.68
N THR A 439 -10.43 -19.03 -6.29
CA THR A 439 -9.69 -20.18 -5.77
C THR A 439 -10.18 -20.60 -4.38
N SER A 440 -10.49 -19.62 -3.52
CA SER A 440 -10.96 -19.86 -2.16
C SER A 440 -12.38 -20.41 -2.12
N SER A 441 -13.26 -19.98 -3.03
CA SER A 441 -14.64 -20.48 -3.08
C SER A 441 -14.74 -21.96 -3.47
N LEU A 442 -13.68 -22.52 -4.07
CA LEU A 442 -13.57 -23.94 -4.41
C LEU A 442 -12.96 -24.78 -3.29
N THR A 443 -12.28 -24.14 -2.34
CA THR A 443 -11.66 -24.84 -1.21
C THR A 443 -12.79 -25.29 -0.28
N ARG A 444 -13.04 -26.60 -0.24
CA ARG A 444 -14.06 -27.19 0.63
C ARG A 444 -13.41 -27.56 1.96
N TYR A 445 -14.05 -27.21 3.06
CA TYR A 445 -13.61 -27.64 4.38
C TYR A 445 -14.37 -28.90 4.80
N ASP A 446 -13.66 -29.81 5.44
CA ASP A 446 -14.17 -30.97 6.16
C ASP A 446 -13.70 -30.89 7.62
N THR A 447 -14.03 -31.88 8.45
CA THR A 447 -13.66 -31.94 9.86
C THR A 447 -12.58 -32.98 10.10
N LEU A 448 -11.52 -32.64 10.85
CA LEU A 448 -10.53 -33.65 11.27
C LEU A 448 -11.14 -34.71 12.19
N PRO A 449 -11.93 -34.37 13.24
CA PRO A 449 -12.44 -35.37 14.18
C PRO A 449 -13.25 -36.49 13.51
N GLY A 450 -14.04 -36.18 12.48
CA GLY A 450 -14.80 -37.18 11.72
C GLY A 450 -13.94 -38.14 10.90
N ASN A 451 -12.73 -37.70 10.49
CA ASN A 451 -11.82 -38.47 9.64
C ASN A 451 -10.65 -39.12 10.43
N LEU A 452 -10.53 -38.88 11.74
CA LEU A 452 -9.51 -39.50 12.60
C LEU A 452 -9.51 -41.04 12.53
N PRO A 453 -10.65 -41.75 12.53
CA PRO A 453 -10.64 -43.22 12.44
C PRO A 453 -9.94 -43.73 11.18
N ALA A 454 -10.20 -43.09 10.02
CA ALA A 454 -9.57 -43.45 8.76
C ALA A 454 -8.05 -43.20 8.77
N LEU A 455 -7.61 -42.10 9.40
CA LEU A 455 -6.18 -41.81 9.56
C LEU A 455 -5.48 -42.85 10.45
N LYS A 456 -6.15 -43.31 11.51
CA LYS A 456 -5.64 -44.36 12.40
C LYS A 456 -5.55 -45.72 11.72
N GLU A 457 -6.59 -46.10 10.97
CA GLU A 457 -6.58 -47.34 10.19
C GLU A 457 -5.44 -47.30 9.16
N LEU A 458 -5.28 -46.17 8.45
CA LEU A 458 -4.18 -45.99 7.49
C LEU A 458 -2.79 -46.06 8.14
N SER A 459 -2.60 -45.48 9.33
CA SER A 459 -1.33 -45.55 10.09
C SER A 459 -0.96 -47.01 10.42
N ASN A 460 -1.96 -47.80 10.84
CA ASN A 460 -1.78 -49.18 11.27
C ASN A 460 -1.78 -50.21 10.13
N ASP A 461 -2.20 -49.82 8.92
CA ASP A 461 -2.24 -50.72 7.76
C ASP A 461 -0.85 -51.00 7.20
N ASN A 462 -0.28 -52.14 7.59
CA ASN A 462 1.02 -52.60 7.12
C ASN A 462 1.04 -53.04 5.64
N ALA A 463 -0.12 -53.21 5.00
CA ALA A 463 -0.19 -53.53 3.57
C ALA A 463 0.20 -52.33 2.69
N ILE A 464 0.06 -51.10 3.22
CA ILE A 464 0.44 -49.88 2.54
C ILE A 464 1.90 -49.52 2.91
N PRO A 465 2.79 -49.30 1.91
CA PRO A 465 4.15 -48.86 2.16
C PRO A 465 4.17 -47.55 2.96
N LYS A 466 5.04 -47.48 3.97
CA LYS A 466 5.20 -46.29 4.80
C LYS A 466 5.74 -45.13 3.97
N TYR A 467 5.02 -44.01 3.95
CA TYR A 467 5.39 -42.82 3.21
C TYR A 467 6.39 -41.95 3.98
N ALA A 468 6.14 -41.71 5.28
CA ALA A 468 7.02 -40.97 6.19
C ALA A 468 6.76 -41.39 7.64
N THR A 469 7.67 -41.11 8.57
CA THR A 469 7.41 -41.29 10.00
C THR A 469 6.56 -40.15 10.53
N HIS A 470 6.93 -38.91 10.22
CA HIS A 470 6.15 -37.71 10.54
C HIS A 470 5.74 -37.00 9.26
N LEU A 471 4.43 -36.96 8.98
CA LEU A 471 3.88 -36.30 7.81
C LEU A 471 3.26 -34.96 8.21
N VAL A 472 3.78 -33.87 7.66
CA VAL A 472 3.43 -32.51 8.07
C VAL A 472 2.70 -31.76 6.96
N TYR A 473 1.50 -31.27 7.27
CA TYR A 473 0.68 -30.43 6.39
C TYR A 473 0.55 -29.02 6.96
N LEU A 474 0.75 -28.01 6.11
CA LEU A 474 0.39 -26.63 6.43
C LEU A 474 -1.10 -26.41 6.15
N THR A 475 -1.83 -25.88 7.12
CA THR A 475 -3.26 -25.58 6.98
C THR A 475 -3.53 -24.08 7.18
N SER A 476 -4.47 -23.58 6.37
CA SER A 476 -5.02 -22.23 6.51
C SER A 476 -6.14 -22.16 7.56
N ALA A 477 -6.61 -23.31 8.06
CA ALA A 477 -7.66 -23.35 9.07
C ALA A 477 -7.16 -22.96 10.45
N GLU A 478 -7.95 -22.15 11.16
CA GLU A 478 -7.64 -21.65 12.51
C GLU A 478 -7.87 -22.69 13.62
N SER A 479 -8.60 -23.77 13.33
CA SER A 479 -8.97 -24.82 14.29
C SER A 479 -9.05 -26.18 13.59
N TYR A 480 -8.81 -27.25 14.35
CA TYR A 480 -8.90 -28.64 13.89
C TYR A 480 -10.30 -29.04 13.40
N ASP A 481 -11.35 -28.32 13.79
CA ASP A 481 -12.72 -28.57 13.32
C ASP A 481 -12.90 -28.31 11.82
N LYS A 482 -11.97 -27.57 11.21
CA LYS A 482 -12.00 -27.27 9.78
C LYS A 482 -10.66 -27.66 9.19
N ILE A 483 -10.64 -28.53 8.21
CA ILE A 483 -9.46 -28.83 7.41
C ILE A 483 -9.80 -28.81 5.94
N GLU A 484 -8.87 -28.38 5.10
CA GLU A 484 -9.05 -28.41 3.66
C GLU A 484 -9.26 -29.85 3.18
N ASN A 485 -10.30 -30.07 2.39
CA ASN A 485 -10.62 -31.38 1.81
C ASN A 485 -9.44 -31.87 0.95
N GLU A 486 -8.72 -30.96 0.28
CA GLU A 486 -7.50 -31.27 -0.45
C GLU A 486 -6.44 -31.99 0.42
N THR A 487 -6.36 -31.63 1.71
CA THR A 487 -5.46 -32.27 2.68
C THR A 487 -5.86 -33.71 2.93
N LEU A 488 -7.13 -33.96 3.25
CA LEU A 488 -7.63 -35.32 3.48
C LEU A 488 -7.61 -36.17 2.22
N PHE A 489 -8.03 -35.61 1.08
CA PHE A 489 -8.00 -36.27 -0.22
C PHE A 489 -6.58 -36.67 -0.62
N SER A 490 -5.59 -35.82 -0.32
CA SER A 490 -4.18 -36.13 -0.51
C SER A 490 -3.75 -37.33 0.33
N ILE A 491 -4.16 -37.40 1.60
CA ILE A 491 -3.77 -38.48 2.51
C ILE A 491 -4.47 -39.80 2.16
N LEU A 492 -5.78 -39.76 1.89
CA LEU A 492 -6.63 -40.96 1.81
C LEU A 492 -6.93 -41.43 0.37
N ASN A 493 -7.16 -40.51 -0.57
CA ASN A 493 -7.80 -40.84 -1.86
C ASN A 493 -6.85 -40.88 -3.07
N ARG A 494 -5.64 -40.35 -2.97
CA ARG A 494 -4.62 -40.44 -4.03
C ARG A 494 -3.87 -41.77 -3.95
N ALA A 495 -2.55 -41.71 -3.76
CA ALA A 495 -1.80 -42.82 -3.19
C ALA A 495 -1.88 -42.65 -1.67
N PRO A 496 -2.53 -43.58 -0.93
CA PRO A 496 -2.68 -43.47 0.52
C PRO A 496 -1.33 -43.21 1.19
N LYS A 497 -1.23 -42.10 1.93
CA LYS A 497 0.05 -41.64 2.51
C LYS A 497 0.15 -42.08 3.95
N ARG A 498 0.44 -43.35 4.14
CA ARG A 498 0.66 -43.91 5.46
C ARG A 498 1.83 -43.22 6.16
N ALA A 499 1.56 -42.65 7.33
CA ALA A 499 2.57 -42.15 8.26
C ALA A 499 2.29 -42.64 9.67
N ASP A 500 3.33 -42.67 10.51
CA ASP A 500 3.15 -43.04 11.92
C ASP A 500 2.40 -41.92 12.65
N ILE A 501 2.77 -40.66 12.38
CA ILE A 501 2.13 -39.48 12.99
C ILE A 501 1.83 -38.41 11.94
N TYR A 502 0.59 -37.90 11.95
CA TYR A 502 0.13 -36.79 11.13
C TYR A 502 0.17 -35.47 11.91
N TRP A 503 0.74 -34.43 11.30
CA TRP A 503 0.88 -33.10 11.90
C TRP A 503 0.20 -32.05 11.02
N PHE A 504 -0.67 -31.25 11.63
CA PHE A 504 -1.33 -30.13 10.97
C PHE A 504 -0.84 -28.84 11.59
N ILE A 505 -0.20 -27.97 10.81
CA ILE A 505 0.43 -26.75 11.31
C ILE A 505 -0.33 -25.52 10.80
N HIS A 506 -0.79 -24.71 11.75
CA HIS A 506 -1.32 -23.37 11.51
C HIS A 506 -0.35 -22.31 12.03
N VAL A 507 -0.22 -21.19 11.30
CA VAL A 507 0.64 -20.06 11.69
C VAL A 507 -0.21 -18.80 11.79
N CYS A 508 -0.37 -18.31 13.01
CA CYS A 508 -0.98 -17.04 13.36
C CYS A 508 0.13 -15.99 13.56
N VAL A 509 -0.02 -14.83 12.91
CA VAL A 509 0.88 -13.68 13.10
C VAL A 509 0.25 -12.74 14.12
N GLU A 510 0.92 -12.57 15.25
CA GLU A 510 0.47 -11.78 16.39
C GLU A 510 0.92 -10.31 16.32
N ASP A 511 0.30 -9.51 17.18
CA ASP A 511 0.53 -8.06 17.23
C ASP A 511 1.87 -7.64 17.86
N ASP A 512 2.42 -8.48 18.75
CA ASP A 512 3.70 -8.26 19.43
C ASP A 512 4.87 -8.62 18.49
N PRO A 513 5.91 -7.77 18.35
CA PRO A 513 6.99 -7.97 17.37
C PRO A 513 7.77 -9.28 17.54
N TYR A 514 7.96 -9.73 18.78
CA TYR A 514 8.91 -10.80 19.11
C TYR A 514 8.26 -11.99 19.80
N VAL A 515 6.93 -11.98 19.95
CA VAL A 515 6.24 -13.10 20.59
C VAL A 515 6.51 -14.38 19.81
N MET A 516 6.87 -15.42 20.53
CA MET A 516 7.05 -16.75 19.99
C MET A 516 6.43 -17.70 21.00
N ARG A 517 5.22 -18.13 20.71
CA ARG A 517 4.52 -19.14 21.50
C ARG A 517 3.82 -20.11 20.57
N TYR A 518 3.59 -21.31 21.04
CA TYR A 518 2.87 -22.33 20.29
C TYR A 518 1.80 -22.96 21.17
N LYS A 519 0.83 -23.59 20.52
CA LYS A 519 -0.20 -24.41 21.15
C LYS A 519 -0.26 -25.73 20.39
N VAL A 520 -0.36 -26.84 21.12
CA VAL A 520 -0.58 -28.16 20.54
C VAL A 520 -1.94 -28.67 21.00
N ASP A 521 -2.77 -29.07 20.05
CA ASP A 521 -4.03 -29.77 20.28
C ASP A 521 -3.83 -31.24 19.88
N THR A 522 -3.88 -32.13 20.86
CA THR A 522 -3.75 -33.58 20.65
C THR A 522 -5.08 -34.16 20.18
N LEU A 523 -5.17 -34.52 18.91
CA LEU A 523 -6.38 -35.08 18.31
C LEU A 523 -6.51 -36.58 18.58
N ALA A 524 -5.39 -37.28 18.44
CA ALA A 524 -5.25 -38.69 18.75
C ALA A 524 -3.82 -38.95 19.24
N PRO A 525 -3.62 -39.43 20.48
CA PRO A 525 -2.29 -39.73 21.00
C PRO A 525 -1.54 -40.69 20.07
N GLU A 526 -0.27 -40.39 19.77
CA GLU A 526 0.60 -41.18 18.89
C GLU A 526 0.16 -41.29 17.41
N ASP A 527 -0.91 -40.60 17.00
CA ASP A 527 -1.46 -40.68 15.64
C ASP A 527 -1.59 -39.30 14.96
N ALA A 528 -2.14 -38.29 15.64
CA ALA A 528 -2.45 -37.00 15.01
C ALA A 528 -2.43 -35.81 15.97
N TYR A 529 -1.77 -34.73 15.55
CA TYR A 529 -1.62 -33.49 16.32
C TYR A 529 -1.88 -32.25 15.46
N PHE A 530 -2.44 -31.22 16.08
CA PHE A 530 -2.64 -29.91 15.46
C PHE A 530 -1.82 -28.86 16.21
N VAL A 531 -0.88 -28.20 15.53
CA VAL A 531 0.04 -27.23 16.12
C VAL A 531 -0.27 -25.84 15.60
N THR A 532 -0.52 -24.90 16.50
CA THR A 532 -0.69 -23.48 16.18
C THR A 532 0.51 -22.69 16.65
N PHE A 533 1.25 -22.07 15.74
CA PHE A 533 2.29 -21.11 16.05
C PHE A 533 1.71 -19.70 16.12
N TYR A 534 1.98 -18.98 17.20
CA TYR A 534 1.70 -17.57 17.37
C TYR A 534 3.01 -16.81 17.31
N LEU A 535 3.32 -16.25 16.13
CA LEU A 535 4.59 -15.61 15.84
C LEU A 535 4.42 -14.10 15.72
N GLY A 536 5.33 -13.36 16.32
CA GLY A 536 5.39 -11.93 16.17
C GLY A 536 5.75 -11.51 14.75
N PHE A 537 5.34 -10.33 14.33
CA PHE A 537 5.51 -9.88 12.95
C PHE A 537 6.99 -9.71 12.52
N ARG A 538 7.96 -9.59 13.45
CA ARG A 538 9.41 -9.58 13.12
C ARG A 538 10.02 -10.98 13.12
N VAL A 539 9.29 -11.99 13.60
CA VAL A 539 9.77 -13.36 13.66
C VAL A 539 9.60 -14.00 12.29
N GLU A 540 10.71 -14.30 11.63
CA GLU A 540 10.67 -15.13 10.43
C GLU A 540 10.07 -16.50 10.80
N PRO A 541 9.01 -16.95 10.12
CA PRO A 541 8.41 -18.24 10.37
C PRO A 541 9.36 -19.31 9.85
N ARG A 542 10.42 -19.62 10.61
CA ARG A 542 11.38 -20.70 10.33
C ARG A 542 10.76 -22.02 10.77
N LEU A 543 9.68 -22.43 10.10
CA LEU A 543 8.84 -23.52 10.57
C LEU A 543 9.60 -24.82 10.78
N ASN A 544 10.60 -25.11 9.95
CA ASN A 544 11.46 -26.28 10.17
C ASN A 544 12.11 -26.29 11.56
N LEU A 545 12.65 -25.15 12.01
CA LEU A 545 13.34 -25.04 13.29
C LEU A 545 12.33 -25.00 14.44
N LEU A 546 11.30 -24.17 14.32
CA LEU A 546 10.28 -24.00 15.36
C LEU A 546 9.51 -25.30 15.61
N PHE A 547 9.15 -26.01 14.54
CA PHE A 547 8.46 -27.29 14.65
C PHE A 547 9.34 -28.37 15.29
N ARG A 548 10.63 -28.40 14.96
CA ARG A 548 11.57 -29.33 15.60
C ARG A 548 11.68 -29.09 17.10
N GLN A 549 11.62 -27.83 17.54
CA GLN A 549 11.59 -27.46 18.95
C GLN A 549 10.30 -27.94 19.64
N VAL A 550 9.12 -27.67 19.04
CA VAL A 550 7.84 -28.17 19.57
C VAL A 550 7.87 -29.68 19.76
N VAL A 551 8.39 -30.40 18.78
CA VAL A 551 8.48 -31.85 18.83
C VAL A 551 9.46 -32.34 19.91
N GLN A 552 10.56 -31.62 20.18
CA GLN A 552 11.47 -31.91 21.29
C GLN A 552 10.81 -31.68 22.65
N ASP A 553 10.07 -30.58 22.80
CA ASP A 553 9.36 -30.24 24.04
C ASP A 553 8.31 -31.34 24.35
N MET A 554 7.52 -31.75 23.35
CA MET A 554 6.55 -32.84 23.49
C MET A 554 7.16 -34.19 23.86
N VAL A 555 8.39 -34.50 23.41
CA VAL A 555 9.10 -35.71 23.85
C VAL A 555 9.55 -35.62 25.30
N ALA A 556 10.05 -34.46 25.72
CA ALA A 556 10.48 -34.24 27.10
C ALA A 556 9.28 -34.42 28.06
N ASP A 557 8.11 -33.95 27.66
CA ASP A 557 6.85 -34.06 28.40
C ASP A 557 6.15 -35.42 28.24
N LYS A 558 6.73 -36.35 27.45
CA LYS A 558 6.21 -37.69 27.16
C LYS A 558 4.84 -37.70 26.48
N GLU A 559 4.53 -36.67 25.69
CA GLU A 559 3.30 -36.56 24.91
C GLU A 559 3.37 -37.30 23.56
N VAL A 560 4.59 -37.48 23.03
CA VAL A 560 4.90 -38.11 21.74
C VAL A 560 6.18 -38.92 21.84
N THR A 561 6.24 -40.08 21.19
CA THR A 561 7.48 -40.81 20.93
C THR A 561 7.99 -40.56 19.49
N ILE A 562 9.26 -40.15 19.33
CA ILE A 562 9.91 -39.93 18.00
C ILE A 562 10.84 -41.10 17.61
N ASP A 563 10.87 -42.17 18.42
CA ASP A 563 11.73 -43.30 18.11
C ASP A 563 11.30 -43.91 16.77
N ALA A 564 12.27 -44.04 15.85
CA ALA A 564 12.02 -44.70 14.59
C ALA A 564 11.56 -46.13 14.86
N LYS A 565 10.33 -46.47 14.44
CA LYS A 565 9.82 -47.87 14.48
C LYS A 565 10.62 -48.83 13.59
N TYR A 566 11.61 -48.33 12.85
CA TYR A 566 12.55 -49.15 12.09
C TYR A 566 13.56 -49.84 13.01
N ARG A 567 13.55 -51.17 13.00
CA ARG A 567 14.40 -52.03 13.83
C ARG A 567 15.90 -51.72 13.72
N SER A 568 16.38 -51.24 12.57
CA SER A 568 17.78 -50.86 12.33
C SER A 568 18.17 -49.47 12.84
N LEU A 569 17.24 -48.50 12.85
CA LEU A 569 17.49 -47.12 13.25
C LEU A 569 17.22 -46.88 14.74
N ASN A 570 16.32 -47.66 15.34
CA ASN A 570 16.05 -47.67 16.77
C ASN A 570 17.29 -48.09 17.59
N ILE A 571 18.09 -49.03 17.06
CA ILE A 571 19.37 -49.46 17.65
C ILE A 571 20.35 -48.29 17.82
N HIS A 572 20.28 -47.28 16.96
CA HIS A 572 21.15 -46.09 16.98
C HIS A 572 20.47 -44.81 17.46
N ARG A 573 19.21 -44.88 17.94
CA ARG A 573 18.38 -43.72 18.34
C ARG A 573 18.32 -42.61 17.27
N ILE A 574 18.29 -43.00 16.00
CA ILE A 574 18.14 -42.05 14.90
C ILE A 574 16.65 -41.71 14.78
N GLY A 575 16.30 -40.42 14.94
CA GLY A 575 14.91 -39.94 14.91
C GLY A 575 14.22 -40.16 13.56
N GLY A 576 12.89 -40.25 13.59
CA GLY A 576 12.04 -40.41 12.39
C GLY A 576 12.21 -39.32 11.33
N ASP A 577 11.90 -39.64 10.08
CA ASP A 577 11.91 -38.69 8.97
C ASP A 577 10.68 -37.76 9.01
N PHE A 578 10.91 -36.45 8.87
CA PHE A 578 9.87 -35.44 8.72
C PHE A 578 9.72 -35.09 7.25
N ARG A 579 8.48 -35.17 6.72
CA ARG A 579 8.18 -34.79 5.35
C ARG A 579 7.06 -33.76 5.30
N PHE A 580 7.36 -32.58 4.76
CA PHE A 580 6.40 -31.50 4.60
C PHE A 580 5.70 -31.61 3.25
N VAL A 581 4.37 -31.58 3.24
CA VAL A 581 3.58 -31.58 2.01
C VAL A 581 2.95 -30.21 1.78
N LEU A 582 3.27 -29.60 0.64
CA LEU A 582 2.76 -28.30 0.23
C LEU A 582 1.89 -28.43 -1.02
N PHE A 583 0.72 -27.80 -1.03
CA PHE A 583 -0.14 -27.79 -2.20
C PHE A 583 0.20 -26.68 -3.18
N ARG A 584 0.55 -27.07 -4.41
CA ARG A 584 0.64 -26.17 -5.56
C ARG A 584 -0.66 -26.26 -6.36
N LYS A 585 -1.56 -25.32 -6.09
CA LYS A 585 -2.82 -25.18 -6.84
C LYS A 585 -2.54 -24.74 -8.29
N PHE A 586 -3.04 -25.49 -9.28
CA PHE A 586 -2.97 -25.17 -10.71
C PHE A 586 -4.35 -25.28 -11.36
N LEU A 587 -4.59 -24.57 -12.46
CA LEU A 587 -5.86 -24.64 -13.17
C LEU A 587 -5.96 -25.96 -13.94
N SER A 588 -6.98 -26.78 -13.69
CA SER A 588 -7.20 -28.01 -14.46
C SER A 588 -7.52 -27.69 -15.93
N PHE A 589 -7.02 -28.52 -16.86
CA PHE A 589 -7.35 -28.48 -18.29
C PHE A 589 -8.83 -28.79 -18.55
N ASP A 590 -9.46 -29.55 -17.65
CA ASP A 590 -10.85 -29.97 -17.76
C ASP A 590 -11.86 -28.85 -17.47
N ASN A 591 -11.40 -27.64 -17.12
CA ASN A 591 -12.30 -26.56 -16.77
C ASN A 591 -12.96 -25.90 -17.99
N GLU A 592 -14.29 -25.95 -18.03
CA GLU A 592 -15.09 -25.09 -18.92
C GLU A 592 -15.27 -23.69 -18.29
N LEU A 593 -14.24 -22.85 -18.35
CA LEU A 593 -14.32 -21.47 -17.88
C LEU A 593 -15.08 -20.59 -18.85
N THR A 594 -15.87 -19.65 -18.33
CA THR A 594 -16.34 -18.52 -19.15
C THR A 594 -15.16 -17.61 -19.51
N ILE A 595 -15.27 -16.89 -20.64
CA ILE A 595 -14.22 -15.96 -21.13
C ILE A 595 -13.74 -15.01 -20.03
N LYS A 596 -14.66 -14.47 -19.22
CA LYS A 596 -14.33 -13.59 -18.09
C LYS A 596 -13.47 -14.31 -17.03
N GLN A 597 -13.84 -15.53 -16.64
CA GLN A 597 -13.09 -16.32 -15.66
C GLN A 597 -11.71 -16.71 -16.19
N GLN A 598 -11.61 -17.04 -17.48
CA GLN A 598 -10.34 -17.36 -18.11
C GLN A 598 -9.38 -16.17 -18.10
N LEU A 599 -9.87 -14.97 -18.42
CA LEU A 599 -9.06 -13.74 -18.35
C LEU A 599 -8.56 -13.50 -16.92
N ILE A 600 -9.46 -13.56 -15.92
CA ILE A 600 -9.12 -13.36 -14.50
C ILE A 600 -8.08 -14.38 -14.04
N MET A 601 -8.28 -15.66 -14.33
CA MET A 601 -7.36 -16.72 -13.90
C MET A 601 -6.01 -16.61 -14.60
N THR A 602 -5.97 -16.21 -15.87
CA THR A 602 -4.71 -15.98 -16.59
C THR A 602 -3.91 -14.83 -15.96
N GLY A 603 -4.59 -13.72 -15.66
CA GLY A 603 -3.98 -12.58 -14.94
C GLY A 603 -3.48 -12.98 -13.54
N TYR A 604 -4.32 -13.67 -12.76
CA TYR A 604 -3.96 -14.18 -11.45
C TYR A 604 -2.73 -15.09 -11.48
N LEU A 605 -2.66 -16.04 -12.44
CA LEU A 605 -1.52 -16.95 -12.58
C LEU A 605 -0.23 -16.25 -13.01
N LEU A 606 -0.33 -15.18 -13.82
CA LEU A 606 0.82 -14.35 -14.17
C LEU A 606 1.35 -13.61 -12.93
N LEU A 607 0.45 -13.01 -12.15
CA LEU A 607 0.81 -12.36 -10.88
C LEU A 607 1.35 -13.35 -9.82
N LYS A 608 0.88 -14.60 -9.85
CA LYS A 608 1.40 -15.64 -8.94
C LYS A 608 2.87 -15.98 -9.20
N ARG A 609 3.43 -15.64 -10.38
CA ARG A 609 4.87 -15.83 -10.67
C ARG A 609 5.75 -14.80 -9.96
N ILE A 610 5.23 -13.60 -9.70
CA ILE A 610 5.95 -12.54 -8.96
C ILE A 610 5.71 -12.62 -7.46
N ALA A 611 4.71 -13.40 -7.00
CA ALA A 611 4.42 -13.61 -5.58
C ALA A 611 5.45 -14.52 -4.91
N LEU A 612 5.66 -14.33 -3.61
CA LEU A 612 6.57 -15.13 -2.81
C LEU A 612 6.10 -16.60 -2.76
N PRO A 613 6.94 -17.59 -3.12
CA PRO A 613 6.59 -19.00 -3.01
C PRO A 613 6.29 -19.40 -1.57
N THR A 614 5.28 -20.26 -1.38
CA THR A 614 4.86 -20.73 -0.05
C THR A 614 6.00 -21.33 0.77
N LYS A 615 6.92 -22.07 0.13
CA LYS A 615 8.12 -22.64 0.78
C LYS A 615 9.01 -21.58 1.45
N GLU A 616 9.21 -20.44 0.79
CA GLU A 616 10.07 -19.34 1.24
C GLU A 616 9.33 -18.48 2.26
N ALA A 617 8.02 -18.30 2.08
CA ALA A 617 7.17 -17.59 3.01
C ALA A 617 7.13 -18.24 4.41
N TYR A 618 7.32 -19.56 4.49
CA TYR A 618 7.30 -20.34 5.74
C TYR A 618 8.66 -20.91 6.14
N GLY A 619 9.76 -20.42 5.56
CA GLY A 619 11.12 -20.80 5.97
C GLY A 619 11.38 -22.31 6.01
N LEU A 620 10.85 -23.05 5.03
CA LEU A 620 11.04 -24.50 4.92
C LEU A 620 12.30 -24.81 4.10
N ASP A 621 13.31 -25.41 4.74
CA ASP A 621 14.55 -25.88 4.10
C ASP A 621 14.28 -27.04 3.14
N THR A 622 15.09 -27.11 2.08
CA THR A 622 14.82 -27.88 0.86
C THR A 622 14.90 -29.40 0.96
N SER A 623 15.42 -29.97 2.06
CA SER A 623 15.77 -31.39 2.07
C SER A 623 14.58 -32.35 2.13
N ASN A 624 13.43 -31.97 2.72
CA ASN A 624 12.27 -32.87 2.89
C ASN A 624 10.90 -32.21 2.60
N VAL A 625 10.82 -31.34 1.58
CA VAL A 625 9.55 -30.71 1.16
C VAL A 625 9.06 -31.35 -0.13
N VAL A 626 7.85 -31.91 -0.12
CA VAL A 626 7.15 -32.44 -1.30
C VAL A 626 6.06 -31.47 -1.71
N THR A 627 6.08 -31.04 -2.97
CA THR A 627 5.02 -30.22 -3.54
C THR A 627 4.03 -31.08 -4.30
N GLU A 628 2.77 -31.10 -3.88
CA GLU A 628 1.70 -31.77 -4.60
C GLU A 628 0.91 -30.81 -5.46
N ALA A 629 0.80 -31.14 -6.74
CA ALA A 629 -0.06 -30.40 -7.65
C ALA A 629 -1.52 -30.75 -7.35
N VAL A 630 -2.34 -29.74 -7.06
CA VAL A 630 -3.78 -29.93 -6.86
C VAL A 630 -4.53 -29.22 -7.99
N PRO A 631 -5.30 -29.96 -8.81
CA PRO A 631 -6.10 -29.34 -9.86
C PRO A 631 -7.23 -28.55 -9.23
N LEU A 632 -7.29 -27.26 -9.55
CA LEU A 632 -8.47 -26.44 -9.30
C LEU A 632 -9.47 -26.75 -10.41
N VAL A 633 -10.57 -27.41 -10.05
CA VAL A 633 -11.71 -27.65 -10.95
C VAL A 633 -12.82 -26.65 -10.57
N ILE A 634 -12.93 -25.58 -11.35
CA ILE A 634 -13.96 -24.54 -11.22
C ILE A 634 -15.29 -25.03 -11.79
N ARG A 635 -15.25 -25.68 -12.96
CA ARG A 635 -16.44 -26.22 -13.63
C ARG A 635 -16.09 -27.53 -14.31
N THR A 636 -16.68 -28.62 -13.83
CA THR A 636 -16.51 -29.95 -14.42
C THR A 636 -17.06 -29.95 -15.86
N PRO A 637 -16.33 -30.51 -16.83
CA PRO A 637 -16.77 -30.51 -18.21
C PRO A 637 -17.99 -31.41 -18.36
N LYS A 638 -18.86 -31.12 -19.33
CA LYS A 638 -19.97 -32.02 -19.63
C LYS A 638 -19.40 -33.37 -20.08
N ARG A 639 -20.08 -34.46 -19.72
CA ARG A 639 -19.70 -35.82 -20.14
C ARG A 639 -19.52 -35.83 -21.66
N LEU A 640 -18.29 -36.05 -22.11
CA LEU A 640 -17.97 -36.12 -23.52
C LEU A 640 -18.80 -37.25 -24.16
N PRO A 641 -19.37 -37.05 -25.36
CA PRO A 641 -20.18 -38.07 -26.04
C PRO A 641 -19.27 -39.17 -26.60
N MET A 642 -18.63 -39.93 -25.71
CA MET A 642 -17.85 -41.11 -26.04
C MET A 642 -18.77 -42.33 -26.01
N HIS A 643 -18.88 -43.02 -27.14
CA HIS A 643 -19.54 -44.32 -27.22
C HIS A 643 -18.46 -45.40 -27.24
N ARG A 644 -18.62 -46.41 -26.37
CA ARG A 644 -17.72 -47.56 -26.36
C ARG A 644 -17.99 -48.39 -27.60
N VAL A 645 -17.00 -48.51 -28.48
CA VAL A 645 -17.04 -49.47 -29.58
C VAL A 645 -16.91 -50.88 -28.98
N GLN A 646 -17.81 -51.79 -29.34
CA GLN A 646 -17.74 -53.16 -28.87
C GLN A 646 -16.50 -53.83 -29.46
N SER A 647 -15.64 -54.36 -28.60
CA SER A 647 -14.51 -55.18 -29.03
C SER A 647 -15.00 -56.58 -29.37
N SER A 648 -14.45 -57.17 -30.43
CA SER A 648 -14.65 -58.59 -30.78
C SER A 648 -14.01 -59.54 -29.76
N LEU A 649 -13.12 -59.04 -28.91
CA LEU A 649 -12.55 -59.80 -27.79
C LEU A 649 -13.56 -59.82 -26.63
N LYS A 650 -14.06 -61.01 -26.28
CA LYS A 650 -14.92 -61.20 -25.11
C LYS A 650 -14.13 -60.82 -23.86
N HIS A 651 -14.70 -59.94 -23.04
CA HIS A 651 -14.10 -59.60 -21.74
C HIS A 651 -14.11 -60.85 -20.84
N PRO A 652 -12.99 -61.25 -20.23
CA PRO A 652 -12.90 -62.50 -19.47
C PRO A 652 -13.86 -62.56 -18.26
N LEU A 653 -14.25 -61.41 -17.70
CA LEU A 653 -15.27 -61.32 -16.64
C LEU A 653 -16.73 -61.45 -17.13
N ASN A 654 -16.98 -61.43 -18.45
CA ASN A 654 -18.32 -61.64 -19.02
C ASN A 654 -18.52 -63.11 -19.50
N GLN A 655 -17.70 -64.04 -19.00
CA GLN A 655 -17.81 -65.48 -19.30
C GLN A 655 -18.48 -66.30 -18.19
N GLN A 656 -19.11 -65.64 -17.20
CA GLN A 656 -19.99 -66.31 -16.24
C GLN A 656 -21.45 -66.23 -16.68
#